data_AF-A0A1V5IKZ3-F1
#
_entry.id   AF-A0A1V5IKZ3-F1
#
_cell.length_a   1.000
_cell.length_b   1.000
_cell.length_c   1.000
_cell.angle_alpha   90.00
_cell.angle_beta   90.00
_cell.angle_gamma   90.00
#
_symmetry.space_group_name_H-M   'P 1'
#
loop_
_entity.id
_entity.type
_entity.pdbx_description
1 polymer ?
#
loop_
_entity_poly.entity_id
_entity_poly.type
_entity_poly.pdbx_seq_one_letter_code
_entity_poly.pdbx_strand_id
1 'polypeptide(L)'
;MRLKGLYSHLGEEIHARYIGTFDWRGENEREIAITESLEEWDIPLHEDQFKLNDYFSTLLSGRTLIDLLFPLLGEASPDLMRGARENAKGAEVIIFSHPWMYPLIKTHVDLSKKTIIYDSHNCEGILRQQLLGNTPFAKCISNFIRFVERELCEEADLVLACSEEDKFQFVQEYHIDPEKIEVVPNGVDIHAIVPVTTEIKKRRRDELELPDKIALFIGSEYPPNVEGGQFIIDTLADQCPDVTFVLVGGVGNQLNARGKKNVRICGLVSDEKKRMLLEASDIAINPMFRGSGTNIKMFDFLSAGLPTITSPIGARGIRDNGSFIVAEPARFSDEMYRVLSTPTLYQELAMKGRSLVADHYDWNKISHDLGRKIRLLHKSREPYFSVIVPTKRGNLDVLIEALNNQRCRDFEAIIIDAGENREASLQEKCTFPVVYINDTSAGAVRARNIGIAHATGRIIAFTDDDCRPDAEWLENAKRMLESRDIIGIEGDIYSDNEKREDARYRIVTNEGFHGLGFMTANLFLRRDVIERIAGFDERFDKPHFREDTDLAWRAQHYGEIPFSDKVRVYHPPHLRNENGESKQERDQFFKNDPLLFSKHPEKYLRLIKAEGHYRNNTNFWRMFREGCKRISGPVPIHYLVNDPDIRKFIPSELISEQEKSAEL
;
A
#
# COMPACT_ATOMS: atom_id res chain seq x y z
N MET A 1 -23.60 2.82 -7.09
CA MET A 1 -23.38 4.05 -6.29
C MET A 1 -22.06 4.02 -5.53
N ARG A 2 -21.81 3.04 -4.64
CA ARG A 2 -20.53 2.95 -3.90
C ARG A 2 -19.30 2.98 -4.80
N LEU A 3 -19.20 2.08 -5.78
CA LEU A 3 -18.00 1.99 -6.63
C LEU A 3 -17.68 3.32 -7.35
N LYS A 4 -18.68 3.93 -7.99
CA LYS A 4 -18.52 5.23 -8.65
C LYS A 4 -18.13 6.33 -7.66
N GLY A 5 -18.76 6.38 -6.48
CA GLY A 5 -18.42 7.36 -5.46
C GLY A 5 -17.03 7.16 -4.87
N LEU A 6 -16.76 5.96 -4.35
CA LEU A 6 -15.57 5.61 -3.58
C LEU A 6 -14.27 5.68 -4.39
N TYR A 7 -14.32 5.39 -5.70
CA TYR A 7 -13.11 5.34 -6.54
C TYR A 7 -12.96 6.55 -7.48
N SER A 8 -13.85 7.55 -7.39
CA SER A 8 -13.83 8.72 -8.28
C SER A 8 -12.74 9.74 -7.98
N HIS A 9 -12.24 9.82 -6.74
CA HIS A 9 -11.33 10.87 -6.27
C HIS A 9 -10.18 10.32 -5.42
N LEU A 10 -9.55 9.22 -5.85
CA LEU A 10 -8.41 8.61 -5.14
C LEU A 10 -7.11 9.48 -5.16
N GLY A 11 -7.12 10.57 -5.94
CA GLY A 11 -6.01 11.49 -6.15
C GLY A 11 -5.33 11.28 -7.51
N GLU A 12 -4.63 12.31 -7.98
CA GLU A 12 -4.10 12.40 -9.35
C GLU A 12 -3.10 11.30 -9.73
N GLU A 13 -2.46 10.64 -8.75
CA GLU A 13 -1.48 9.58 -8.98
C GLU A 13 -2.10 8.18 -9.15
N ILE A 14 -3.39 8.00 -8.89
CA ILE A 14 -4.05 6.68 -8.99
C ILE A 14 -5.04 6.69 -10.16
N HIS A 15 -4.73 5.92 -11.19
CA HIS A 15 -5.68 5.60 -12.26
C HIS A 15 -6.36 4.27 -11.97
N ALA A 16 -7.69 4.29 -11.84
CA ALA A 16 -8.50 3.13 -11.53
C ALA A 16 -9.36 2.72 -12.74
N ARG A 17 -9.41 1.42 -13.01
CA ARG A 17 -10.29 0.79 -13.99
C ARG A 17 -11.21 -0.20 -13.29
N TYR A 18 -12.51 0.08 -13.30
CA TYR A 18 -13.52 -0.88 -12.87
C TYR A 18 -13.87 -1.80 -14.04
N ILE A 19 -13.80 -3.11 -13.81
CA ILE A 19 -14.21 -4.14 -14.79
C ILE A 19 -15.43 -4.84 -14.25
N GLY A 20 -16.55 -4.70 -14.94
CA GLY A 20 -17.86 -5.14 -14.51
C GLY A 20 -18.58 -6.01 -15.55
N THR A 21 -19.81 -6.40 -15.21
CA THR A 21 -20.69 -7.16 -16.10
C THR A 21 -22.15 -6.89 -15.76
N PHE A 22 -23.05 -7.39 -16.62
CA PHE A 22 -24.49 -7.27 -16.47
C PHE A 22 -25.09 -8.62 -16.08
N ASP A 23 -25.93 -8.64 -15.05
CA ASP A 23 -26.67 -9.82 -14.63
C ASP A 23 -27.99 -10.01 -15.43
N TRP A 24 -28.19 -9.22 -16.49
CA TRP A 24 -29.28 -9.37 -17.46
C TRP A 24 -28.77 -9.46 -18.90
N ARG A 25 -29.61 -10.03 -19.77
CA ARG A 25 -29.29 -10.31 -21.18
C ARG A 25 -29.46 -9.09 -22.07
N GLY A 26 -28.69 -9.06 -23.16
CA GLY A 26 -28.92 -8.15 -24.30
C GLY A 26 -28.14 -6.83 -24.27
N GLU A 27 -27.34 -6.60 -23.24
CA GLU A 27 -26.42 -5.46 -23.20
C GLU A 27 -25.20 -5.70 -24.09
N ASN A 28 -24.67 -4.60 -24.64
CA ASN A 28 -23.40 -4.60 -25.36
C ASN A 28 -22.27 -4.21 -24.40
N GLU A 29 -21.05 -4.56 -24.79
CA GLU A 29 -19.83 -4.07 -24.15
C GLU A 29 -19.82 -2.53 -24.10
N ARG A 30 -19.39 -1.99 -22.96
CA ARG A 30 -19.42 -0.55 -22.69
C ARG A 30 -18.17 -0.11 -21.94
N GLU A 31 -17.46 0.85 -22.50
CA GLU A 31 -16.30 1.49 -21.87
C GLU A 31 -16.56 3.00 -21.75
N ILE A 32 -16.48 3.54 -20.53
CA ILE A 32 -16.80 4.94 -20.23
C ILE A 32 -15.77 5.50 -19.24
N ALA A 33 -15.23 6.68 -19.55
CA ALA A 33 -14.50 7.50 -18.58
C ALA A 33 -15.50 8.16 -17.60
N ILE A 34 -15.43 7.81 -16.32
CA ILE A 34 -16.29 8.36 -15.27
C ILE A 34 -15.69 9.66 -14.74
N THR A 35 -14.37 9.70 -14.53
CA THR A 35 -13.57 10.89 -14.21
C THR A 35 -12.25 10.83 -14.98
N GLU A 36 -11.36 11.82 -14.81
CA GLU A 36 -10.01 11.76 -15.41
C GLU A 36 -9.17 10.58 -14.89
N SER A 37 -9.46 10.09 -13.68
CA SER A 37 -8.71 9.03 -13.00
C SER A 37 -9.51 7.74 -12.79
N LEU A 38 -10.76 7.66 -13.24
CA LEU A 38 -11.63 6.48 -13.12
C LEU A 38 -12.33 6.18 -14.44
N GLU A 39 -12.14 4.96 -14.92
CA GLU A 39 -12.85 4.39 -16.07
C GLU A 39 -13.63 3.12 -15.69
N GLU A 40 -14.74 2.88 -16.38
CA GLU A 40 -15.61 1.72 -16.22
C GLU A 40 -15.65 0.96 -17.54
N TRP A 41 -15.35 -0.34 -17.48
CA TRP A 41 -15.44 -1.27 -18.60
C TRP A 41 -16.37 -2.44 -18.23
N ASP A 42 -17.60 -2.40 -18.73
CA ASP A 42 -18.59 -3.45 -18.52
C ASP A 42 -18.61 -4.40 -19.73
N ILE A 43 -18.37 -5.68 -19.47
CA ILE A 43 -18.33 -6.74 -20.48
C ILE A 43 -19.54 -7.67 -20.25
N PRO A 44 -20.43 -7.86 -21.22
CA PRO A 44 -21.62 -8.69 -21.05
C PRO A 44 -21.28 -10.16 -20.83
N LEU A 45 -22.11 -10.86 -20.06
CA LEU A 45 -21.99 -12.30 -19.89
C LEU A 45 -22.36 -13.03 -21.18
N HIS A 46 -21.64 -14.10 -21.47
CA HIS A 46 -21.97 -14.99 -22.58
C HIS A 46 -23.25 -15.79 -22.27
N GLU A 47 -24.03 -16.11 -23.30
CA GLU A 47 -25.34 -16.79 -23.14
C GLU A 47 -25.22 -18.14 -22.40
N ASP A 48 -24.09 -18.83 -22.52
CA ASP A 48 -23.87 -20.09 -21.82
C ASP A 48 -23.79 -19.92 -20.30
N GLN A 49 -23.26 -18.80 -19.80
CA GLN A 49 -23.29 -18.49 -18.38
C GLN A 49 -24.74 -18.28 -17.91
N PHE A 50 -25.58 -17.57 -18.68
CA PHE A 50 -26.99 -17.42 -18.35
C PHE A 50 -27.73 -18.76 -18.31
N LYS A 51 -27.52 -19.64 -19.29
CA LYS A 51 -28.14 -20.98 -19.29
C LYS A 51 -27.76 -21.80 -18.04
N LEU A 52 -26.49 -21.74 -17.62
CA LEU A 52 -26.04 -22.41 -16.41
C LEU A 52 -26.71 -21.83 -15.17
N ASN A 53 -26.78 -20.50 -15.07
CA ASN A 53 -27.45 -19.82 -13.95
C ASN A 53 -28.95 -20.14 -13.88
N ASP A 54 -29.64 -20.18 -15.01
CA ASP A 54 -31.05 -20.55 -15.09
C ASP A 54 -31.25 -21.98 -14.58
N TYR A 55 -30.39 -22.92 -15.01
CA TYR A 55 -30.42 -24.30 -14.53
C TYR A 55 -30.27 -24.40 -13.01
N PHE A 56 -29.24 -23.78 -12.43
CA PHE A 56 -29.03 -23.84 -10.97
C PHE A 56 -30.10 -23.10 -10.18
N SER A 57 -30.68 -22.02 -10.72
CA SER A 57 -31.77 -21.28 -10.06
C SER A 57 -33.02 -22.16 -9.87
N THR A 58 -33.27 -23.13 -10.75
CA THR A 58 -34.36 -24.11 -10.57
C THR A 58 -34.21 -24.95 -9.30
N LEU A 59 -32.97 -25.19 -8.83
CA LEU A 59 -32.67 -26.00 -7.65
C LEU A 59 -32.97 -25.27 -6.32
N LEU A 60 -33.21 -23.96 -6.35
CA LEU A 60 -33.60 -23.15 -5.18
C LEU A 60 -34.92 -22.40 -5.39
N SER A 61 -35.90 -23.06 -6.01
CA SER A 61 -37.26 -22.51 -6.20
C SER A 61 -37.26 -21.18 -6.97
N GLY A 62 -36.36 -21.03 -7.95
CA GLY A 62 -36.30 -19.84 -8.82
C GLY A 62 -35.61 -18.63 -8.19
N ARG A 63 -34.87 -18.79 -7.09
CA ARG A 63 -34.01 -17.72 -6.54
C ARG A 63 -32.85 -17.43 -7.48
N THR A 64 -32.57 -16.16 -7.73
CA THR A 64 -31.42 -15.71 -8.53
C THR A 64 -30.11 -16.04 -7.82
N LEU A 65 -29.20 -16.74 -8.52
CA LEU A 65 -27.92 -17.21 -7.99
C LEU A 65 -26.69 -16.75 -8.78
N ILE A 66 -26.88 -15.87 -9.77
CA ILE A 66 -25.86 -15.47 -10.74
C ILE A 66 -24.56 -15.00 -10.10
N ASP A 67 -24.64 -14.15 -9.08
CA ASP A 67 -23.47 -13.66 -8.33
C ASP A 67 -22.79 -14.77 -7.51
N LEU A 68 -23.61 -15.62 -6.88
CA LEU A 68 -23.15 -16.60 -5.89
C LEU A 68 -22.43 -17.79 -6.53
N LEU A 69 -22.80 -18.10 -7.77
CA LEU A 69 -22.18 -19.15 -8.58
C LEU A 69 -21.10 -18.61 -9.51
N PHE A 70 -20.90 -17.30 -9.57
CA PHE A 70 -19.91 -16.67 -10.42
C PHE A 70 -18.49 -17.27 -10.25
N PRO A 71 -17.99 -17.53 -9.03
CA PRO A 71 -16.68 -18.15 -8.86
C PRO A 71 -16.53 -19.53 -9.51
N LEU A 72 -17.65 -20.22 -9.76
CA LEU A 72 -17.70 -21.56 -10.37
C LEU A 72 -18.00 -21.50 -11.88
N LEU A 73 -18.77 -20.50 -12.31
CA LEU A 73 -19.34 -20.45 -13.66
C LEU A 73 -18.74 -19.35 -14.54
N GLY A 74 -17.91 -18.45 -14.00
CA GLY A 74 -17.40 -17.29 -14.72
C GLY A 74 -16.58 -17.60 -15.97
N GLU A 75 -15.96 -18.78 -16.05
CA GLU A 75 -15.25 -19.26 -17.27
C GLU A 75 -16.18 -19.45 -18.46
N ALA A 76 -17.49 -19.55 -18.24
CA ALA A 76 -18.49 -19.57 -19.30
C ALA A 76 -18.62 -18.22 -20.03
N SER A 77 -17.99 -17.14 -19.53
CA SER A 77 -17.88 -15.83 -20.18
C SER A 77 -16.41 -15.49 -20.50
N PRO A 78 -15.86 -16.03 -21.62
CA PRO A 78 -14.43 -15.94 -21.92
C PRO A 78 -13.94 -14.50 -22.14
N ASP A 79 -14.77 -13.62 -22.71
CA ASP A 79 -14.38 -12.23 -22.97
C ASP A 79 -14.18 -11.44 -21.67
N LEU A 80 -15.11 -11.59 -20.71
CA LEU A 80 -14.98 -11.00 -19.39
C LEU A 80 -13.73 -11.54 -18.66
N MET A 81 -13.50 -12.86 -18.72
CA MET A 81 -12.32 -13.46 -18.08
C MET A 81 -11.01 -12.97 -18.69
N ARG A 82 -10.95 -12.83 -20.01
CA ARG A 82 -9.79 -12.28 -20.72
C ARG A 82 -9.52 -10.84 -20.27
N GLY A 83 -10.53 -9.97 -20.35
CA GLY A 83 -10.42 -8.57 -19.96
C GLY A 83 -10.00 -8.40 -18.50
N ALA A 84 -10.63 -9.12 -17.58
CA ALA A 84 -10.30 -9.05 -16.17
C ALA A 84 -8.87 -9.54 -15.86
N ARG A 85 -8.44 -10.67 -16.46
CA ARG A 85 -7.09 -11.23 -16.23
C ARG A 85 -5.98 -10.36 -16.83
N GLU A 86 -6.16 -9.82 -18.03
CA GLU A 86 -5.17 -8.97 -18.68
C GLU A 86 -4.94 -7.69 -17.89
N ASN A 87 -6.00 -7.03 -17.43
CA ASN A 87 -5.88 -5.84 -16.60
C ASN A 87 -5.31 -6.16 -15.21
N ALA A 88 -5.72 -7.27 -14.58
CA ALA A 88 -5.16 -7.70 -13.30
C ALA A 88 -3.65 -8.00 -13.39
N LYS A 89 -3.14 -8.51 -14.52
CA LYS A 89 -1.70 -8.71 -14.72
C LYS A 89 -0.94 -7.38 -14.79
N GLY A 90 -1.51 -6.37 -15.43
CA GLY A 90 -0.91 -5.04 -15.57
C GLY A 90 -1.03 -4.16 -14.33
N ALA A 91 -2.03 -4.40 -13.47
CA ALA A 91 -2.30 -3.57 -12.29
C ALA A 91 -1.26 -3.77 -11.18
N GLU A 92 -0.94 -2.72 -10.43
CA GLU A 92 -0.10 -2.79 -9.21
C GLU A 92 -0.93 -3.13 -7.96
N VAL A 93 -2.17 -2.65 -7.95
CA VAL A 93 -3.17 -2.87 -6.91
C VAL A 93 -4.40 -3.53 -7.54
N ILE A 94 -4.90 -4.62 -6.95
CA ILE A 94 -6.12 -5.29 -7.37
C ILE A 94 -7.16 -5.15 -6.28
N ILE A 95 -8.32 -4.57 -6.63
CA ILE A 95 -9.44 -4.39 -5.71
C ILE A 95 -10.55 -5.37 -6.11
N PHE A 96 -10.87 -6.30 -5.22
CA PHE A 96 -12.03 -7.16 -5.36
C PHE A 96 -13.24 -6.49 -4.69
N SER A 97 -14.13 -5.90 -5.50
CA SER A 97 -15.44 -5.44 -5.04
C SER A 97 -16.40 -6.63 -5.03
N HIS A 98 -16.58 -7.27 -3.87
CA HIS A 98 -17.15 -8.61 -3.66
C HIS A 98 -16.19 -9.79 -3.92
N PRO A 99 -16.42 -10.97 -3.30
CA PRO A 99 -15.50 -12.12 -3.42
C PRO A 99 -15.65 -12.93 -4.71
N TRP A 100 -16.58 -12.56 -5.60
CA TRP A 100 -17.02 -13.38 -6.72
C TRP A 100 -15.92 -13.68 -7.75
N MET A 101 -15.11 -12.67 -8.07
CA MET A 101 -14.06 -12.76 -9.09
C MET A 101 -12.75 -13.35 -8.54
N TYR A 102 -12.56 -13.38 -7.23
CA TYR A 102 -11.29 -13.73 -6.61
C TYR A 102 -10.75 -15.11 -7.05
N PRO A 103 -11.55 -16.21 -7.04
CA PRO A 103 -11.04 -17.50 -7.49
C PRO A 103 -10.64 -17.54 -8.97
N LEU A 104 -11.32 -16.77 -9.83
CA LEU A 104 -11.08 -16.74 -11.27
C LEU A 104 -9.82 -15.96 -11.64
N ILE A 105 -9.45 -14.97 -10.82
CA ILE A 105 -8.24 -14.16 -10.98
C ILE A 105 -7.04 -14.85 -10.34
N LYS A 106 -7.13 -15.30 -9.08
CA LYS A 106 -5.99 -15.89 -8.36
C LYS A 106 -5.40 -17.13 -9.03
N THR A 107 -6.21 -17.85 -9.81
CA THR A 107 -5.79 -19.06 -10.53
C THR A 107 -4.91 -18.77 -11.75
N HIS A 108 -4.92 -17.54 -12.25
CA HIS A 108 -4.25 -17.15 -13.51
C HIS A 108 -3.33 -15.93 -13.39
N VAL A 109 -3.39 -15.24 -12.25
CA VAL A 109 -2.59 -14.05 -11.95
C VAL A 109 -1.84 -14.30 -10.66
N ASP A 110 -0.51 -14.11 -10.70
CA ASP A 110 0.35 -14.18 -9.51
C ASP A 110 0.05 -12.98 -8.61
N LEU A 111 -0.74 -13.21 -7.55
CA LEU A 111 -1.15 -12.19 -6.59
C LEU A 111 -0.04 -11.82 -5.60
N SER A 112 1.00 -12.66 -5.44
CA SER A 112 2.08 -12.41 -4.46
C SER A 112 2.80 -11.09 -4.72
N LYS A 113 2.79 -10.60 -5.96
CA LYS A 113 3.43 -9.35 -6.39
C LYS A 113 2.47 -8.16 -6.47
N LYS A 114 1.20 -8.33 -6.11
CA LYS A 114 0.14 -7.32 -6.23
C LYS A 114 -0.37 -6.89 -4.87
N THR A 115 -0.60 -5.61 -4.65
CA THR A 115 -1.33 -5.17 -3.46
C THR A 115 -2.80 -5.57 -3.62
N ILE A 116 -3.32 -6.41 -2.73
CA ILE A 116 -4.69 -6.93 -2.79
C ILE A 116 -5.58 -6.18 -1.81
N ILE A 117 -6.72 -5.68 -2.27
CA ILE A 117 -7.72 -5.04 -1.42
C ILE A 117 -9.05 -5.74 -1.61
N TYR A 118 -9.72 -6.08 -0.52
CA TYR A 118 -11.08 -6.58 -0.56
C TYR A 118 -12.05 -5.46 -0.14
N ASP A 119 -12.82 -4.91 -1.09
CA ASP A 119 -13.91 -3.96 -0.80
C ASP A 119 -15.19 -4.75 -0.51
N SER A 120 -15.46 -4.94 0.79
CA SER A 120 -16.64 -5.63 1.27
C SER A 120 -17.83 -4.68 1.35
N HIS A 121 -18.91 -5.07 0.68
CA HIS A 121 -20.20 -4.38 0.79
C HIS A 121 -21.06 -4.92 1.95
N ASN A 122 -20.83 -6.18 2.34
CA ASN A 122 -21.42 -6.91 3.46
C ASN A 122 -20.49 -8.08 3.82
N CYS A 123 -20.64 -8.67 5.01
CA CYS A 123 -20.16 -10.03 5.25
C CYS A 123 -21.05 -11.02 4.45
N GLU A 124 -20.63 -11.36 3.23
CA GLU A 124 -21.41 -12.12 2.25
C GLU A 124 -21.74 -13.53 2.76
N GLY A 125 -20.78 -14.21 3.38
CA GLY A 125 -20.99 -15.56 3.92
C GLY A 125 -22.15 -15.62 4.93
N ILE A 126 -22.21 -14.66 5.85
CA ILE A 126 -23.30 -14.54 6.85
C ILE A 126 -24.61 -14.15 6.15
N LEU A 127 -24.56 -13.11 5.30
CA LEU A 127 -25.76 -12.60 4.62
C LEU A 127 -26.43 -13.70 3.78
N ARG A 128 -25.66 -14.45 2.99
CA ARG A 128 -26.20 -15.47 2.09
C ARG A 128 -26.73 -16.68 2.84
N GLN A 129 -26.13 -17.05 3.98
CA GLN A 129 -26.68 -18.09 4.86
C GLN A 129 -28.08 -17.72 5.37
N GLN A 130 -28.31 -16.45 5.73
CA GLN A 130 -29.62 -15.98 6.18
C GLN A 130 -30.66 -15.95 5.05
N LEU A 131 -30.23 -15.57 3.84
CA LEU A 131 -31.14 -15.39 2.70
C LEU A 131 -31.50 -16.72 2.03
N LEU A 132 -30.56 -17.63 1.77
CA LEU A 132 -30.79 -18.83 0.93
C LEU A 132 -31.61 -19.94 1.61
N GLY A 133 -31.74 -19.91 2.94
CA GLY A 133 -32.47 -20.91 3.70
C GLY A 133 -31.68 -22.19 3.95
N ASN A 134 -32.37 -23.29 4.29
CA ASN A 134 -31.77 -24.46 4.94
C ASN A 134 -31.70 -25.74 4.09
N THR A 135 -31.94 -25.68 2.78
CA THR A 135 -31.82 -26.86 1.91
C THR A 135 -30.36 -27.35 1.82
N PRO A 136 -30.09 -28.64 1.54
CA PRO A 136 -28.72 -29.14 1.40
C PRO A 136 -27.90 -28.37 0.37
N PHE A 137 -28.51 -28.00 -0.77
CA PHE A 137 -27.87 -27.21 -1.80
C PHE A 137 -27.59 -25.78 -1.34
N ALA A 138 -28.54 -25.11 -0.67
CA ALA A 138 -28.33 -23.78 -0.10
C ALA A 138 -27.18 -23.75 0.92
N LYS A 139 -27.08 -24.78 1.77
CA LYS A 139 -25.96 -24.95 2.72
C LYS A 139 -24.63 -25.14 2.01
N CYS A 140 -24.60 -25.92 0.94
CA CYS A 140 -23.40 -26.12 0.13
C CYS A 140 -22.89 -24.79 -0.45
N ILE A 141 -23.77 -24.03 -1.12
CA ILE A 141 -23.43 -22.73 -1.70
C ILE A 141 -23.00 -21.73 -0.61
N SER A 142 -23.71 -21.67 0.51
CA SER A 142 -23.36 -20.75 1.62
C SER A 142 -21.98 -21.08 2.21
N ASN A 143 -21.65 -22.36 2.39
CA ASN A 143 -20.33 -22.77 2.89
C ASN A 143 -19.22 -22.47 1.87
N PHE A 144 -19.49 -22.63 0.58
CA PHE A 144 -18.56 -22.27 -0.48
C PHE A 144 -18.27 -20.76 -0.48
N ILE A 145 -19.31 -19.91 -0.36
CA ILE A 145 -19.13 -18.46 -0.28
C ILE A 145 -18.32 -18.07 0.96
N ARG A 146 -18.63 -18.65 2.13
CA ARG A 146 -17.85 -18.43 3.36
C ARG A 146 -16.38 -18.80 3.18
N PHE A 147 -16.10 -19.91 2.48
CA PHE A 147 -14.73 -20.32 2.17
C PHE A 147 -14.03 -19.29 1.27
N VAL A 148 -14.66 -18.90 0.15
CA VAL A 148 -14.07 -17.95 -0.80
C VAL A 148 -13.85 -16.57 -0.17
N GLU A 149 -14.83 -16.06 0.59
CA GLU A 149 -14.73 -14.76 1.26
C GLU A 149 -13.65 -14.78 2.34
N ARG A 150 -13.58 -15.85 3.14
CA ARG A 150 -12.52 -16.02 4.15
C ARG A 150 -11.14 -16.02 3.50
N GLU A 151 -10.96 -16.81 2.45
CA GLU A 151 -9.67 -16.93 1.76
C GLU A 151 -9.25 -15.59 1.16
N LEU A 152 -10.17 -14.84 0.56
CA LEU A 152 -9.90 -13.49 0.08
C LEU A 152 -9.52 -12.53 1.23
N CYS A 153 -10.18 -12.62 2.39
CA CYS A 153 -9.81 -11.82 3.56
C CYS A 153 -8.40 -12.17 4.07
N GLU A 154 -8.02 -13.45 4.05
CA GLU A 154 -6.69 -13.92 4.43
C GLU A 154 -5.62 -13.45 3.42
N GLU A 155 -5.91 -13.48 2.12
CA GLU A 155 -5.00 -13.06 1.03
C GLU A 155 -4.86 -11.54 0.89
N ALA A 156 -5.90 -10.75 1.20
CA ALA A 156 -5.87 -9.31 1.03
C ALA A 156 -4.71 -8.67 1.81
N ASP A 157 -4.19 -7.51 1.41
CA ASP A 157 -3.35 -6.66 2.28
C ASP A 157 -4.23 -5.73 3.13
N LEU A 158 -5.46 -5.44 2.67
CA LEU A 158 -6.44 -4.59 3.35
C LEU A 158 -7.89 -5.05 3.06
N VAL A 159 -8.73 -5.12 4.08
CA VAL A 159 -10.17 -5.35 3.96
C VAL A 159 -10.91 -4.05 4.27
N LEU A 160 -11.77 -3.60 3.35
CA LEU A 160 -12.64 -2.43 3.56
C LEU A 160 -14.02 -2.91 4.01
N ALA A 161 -14.41 -2.56 5.23
CA ALA A 161 -15.73 -2.83 5.77
C ALA A 161 -16.61 -1.58 5.69
N CYS A 162 -17.91 -1.74 5.43
CA CYS A 162 -18.83 -0.60 5.33
C CYS A 162 -19.25 -0.01 6.69
N SER A 163 -19.06 -0.76 7.79
CA SER A 163 -19.47 -0.36 9.13
C SER A 163 -18.62 -1.04 10.21
N GLU A 164 -18.71 -0.57 11.46
CA GLU A 164 -18.05 -1.22 12.60
C GLU A 164 -18.66 -2.60 12.88
N GLU A 165 -19.95 -2.76 12.63
CA GLU A 165 -20.63 -4.05 12.74
C GLU A 165 -20.10 -5.06 11.74
N ASP A 166 -19.86 -4.65 10.48
CA ASP A 166 -19.25 -5.51 9.46
C ASP A 166 -17.81 -5.87 9.85
N LYS A 167 -17.02 -4.89 10.32
CA LYS A 167 -15.65 -5.14 10.83
C LYS A 167 -15.66 -6.17 11.96
N PHE A 168 -16.56 -6.01 12.93
CA PHE A 168 -16.71 -6.97 14.03
C PHE A 168 -17.09 -8.36 13.52
N GLN A 169 -17.97 -8.47 12.52
CA GLN A 169 -18.33 -9.75 11.91
C GLN A 169 -17.13 -10.43 11.27
N PHE A 170 -16.30 -9.70 10.51
CA PHE A 170 -15.07 -10.27 9.91
C PHE A 170 -14.11 -10.82 10.97
N VAL A 171 -13.94 -10.12 12.09
CA VAL A 171 -13.10 -10.56 13.21
C VAL A 171 -13.69 -11.82 13.85
N GLN A 172 -15.00 -11.87 14.10
CA GLN A 172 -15.63 -13.01 14.77
C GLN A 172 -15.74 -14.25 13.87
N GLU A 173 -16.13 -14.06 12.61
CA GLU A 173 -16.47 -15.14 11.70
C GLU A 173 -15.22 -15.73 11.04
N TYR A 174 -14.30 -14.87 10.60
CA TYR A 174 -13.11 -15.27 9.84
C TYR A 174 -11.80 -15.07 10.59
N HIS A 175 -11.83 -14.55 11.83
CA HIS A 175 -10.64 -14.38 12.69
C HIS A 175 -9.57 -13.50 12.04
N ILE A 176 -10.00 -12.54 11.23
CA ILE A 176 -9.12 -11.59 10.56
C ILE A 176 -8.60 -10.57 11.57
N ASP A 177 -7.32 -10.23 11.47
CA ASP A 177 -6.70 -9.20 12.29
C ASP A 177 -7.47 -7.87 12.16
N PRO A 178 -7.97 -7.28 13.27
CA PRO A 178 -8.63 -5.99 13.25
C PRO A 178 -7.81 -4.84 12.64
N GLU A 179 -6.47 -4.92 12.65
CA GLU A 179 -5.58 -3.92 12.03
C GLU A 179 -5.60 -3.98 10.50
N LYS A 180 -5.99 -5.13 9.94
CA LYS A 180 -6.15 -5.37 8.50
C LYS A 180 -7.49 -4.88 7.96
N ILE A 181 -8.43 -4.49 8.83
CA ILE A 181 -9.78 -4.08 8.45
C ILE A 181 -9.97 -2.58 8.69
N GLU A 182 -10.23 -1.84 7.62
CA GLU A 182 -10.54 -0.41 7.65
C GLU A 182 -12.04 -0.19 7.45
N VAL A 183 -12.66 0.67 8.26
CA VAL A 183 -14.08 1.01 8.07
C VAL A 183 -14.18 2.17 7.10
N VAL A 184 -14.62 1.87 5.88
CA VAL A 184 -14.85 2.83 4.79
C VAL A 184 -16.35 2.89 4.50
N PRO A 185 -17.08 3.85 5.10
CA PRO A 185 -18.53 3.87 5.04
C PRO A 185 -19.04 4.08 3.61
N ASN A 186 -20.33 3.79 3.40
CA ASN A 186 -21.03 4.29 2.23
C ASN A 186 -21.23 5.80 2.35
N GLY A 187 -21.33 6.50 1.23
CA GLY A 187 -21.48 7.95 1.19
C GLY A 187 -22.47 8.46 0.15
N VAL A 188 -22.46 9.76 -0.03
CA VAL A 188 -23.26 10.54 -0.98
C VAL A 188 -22.41 11.64 -1.59
N ASP A 189 -22.74 12.03 -2.83
CA ASP A 189 -22.22 13.28 -3.38
C ASP A 189 -23.05 14.43 -2.83
N ILE A 190 -22.47 15.13 -1.84
CA ILE A 190 -23.14 16.25 -1.18
C ILE A 190 -23.33 17.46 -2.13
N HIS A 191 -22.59 17.53 -3.23
CA HIS A 191 -22.71 18.63 -4.19
C HIS A 191 -23.80 18.36 -5.23
N ALA A 192 -24.10 17.10 -5.52
CA ALA A 192 -25.20 16.70 -6.42
C ALA A 192 -26.59 16.86 -5.78
N ILE A 193 -26.68 16.72 -4.45
CA ILE A 193 -27.92 16.87 -3.68
C ILE A 193 -27.74 18.01 -2.69
N VAL A 194 -28.41 19.14 -2.93
CA VAL A 194 -28.31 20.34 -2.09
C VAL A 194 -29.67 20.73 -1.51
N PRO A 195 -29.71 21.28 -0.27
CA PRO A 195 -30.93 21.87 0.26
C PRO A 195 -31.41 23.04 -0.62
N VAL A 196 -32.73 23.17 -0.77
CA VAL A 196 -33.35 24.21 -1.59
C VAL A 196 -34.15 25.20 -0.74
N THR A 197 -34.34 26.41 -1.27
CA THR A 197 -35.19 27.42 -0.64
C THR A 197 -36.66 27.03 -0.70
N THR A 198 -37.48 27.67 0.14
CA THR A 198 -38.94 27.44 0.17
C THR A 198 -39.60 27.75 -1.18
N GLU A 199 -39.12 28.74 -1.91
CA GLU A 199 -39.63 29.10 -3.24
C GLU A 199 -39.37 28.00 -4.27
N ILE A 200 -38.16 27.44 -4.28
CA ILE A 200 -37.79 26.33 -5.17
C ILE A 200 -38.62 25.10 -4.80
N LYS A 201 -38.74 24.78 -3.50
CA LYS A 201 -39.56 23.67 -3.00
C LYS A 201 -41.00 23.79 -3.48
N LYS A 202 -41.62 24.97 -3.35
CA LYS A 202 -42.99 25.22 -3.83
C LYS A 202 -43.11 25.03 -5.35
N ARG A 203 -42.18 25.59 -6.13
CA ARG A 203 -42.15 25.39 -7.58
C ARG A 203 -42.05 23.90 -7.95
N ARG A 204 -41.22 23.12 -7.26
CA ARG A 204 -41.12 21.67 -7.49
C ARG A 204 -42.41 20.95 -7.19
N ARG A 205 -43.18 21.37 -6.18
CA ARG A 205 -44.50 20.81 -5.90
C ARG A 205 -45.47 21.07 -7.04
N ASP A 206 -45.50 22.30 -7.54
CA ASP A 206 -46.35 22.68 -8.67
C ASP A 206 -45.99 21.85 -9.92
N GLU A 207 -44.70 21.72 -10.25
CA GLU A 207 -44.20 20.91 -11.38
C GLU A 207 -44.50 19.41 -11.25
N LEU A 208 -44.61 18.92 -10.02
CA LEU A 208 -44.87 17.51 -9.71
C LEU A 208 -46.33 17.24 -9.35
N GLU A 209 -47.18 18.26 -9.40
CA GLU A 209 -48.58 18.24 -8.96
C GLU A 209 -48.75 17.71 -7.52
N LEU A 210 -47.79 17.99 -6.64
CA LEU A 210 -47.75 17.54 -5.24
C LEU A 210 -48.38 18.56 -4.26
N PRO A 211 -48.97 18.12 -3.14
CA PRO A 211 -49.55 19.02 -2.13
C PRO A 211 -48.49 19.55 -1.15
N ASP A 212 -48.91 20.30 -0.13
CA ASP A 212 -47.99 21.06 0.74
C ASP A 212 -47.21 20.24 1.77
N LYS A 213 -47.72 19.10 2.25
CA LYS A 213 -47.04 18.27 3.28
C LYS A 213 -46.64 16.93 2.69
N ILE A 214 -45.34 16.72 2.51
CA ILE A 214 -44.82 15.55 1.80
C ILE A 214 -43.82 14.79 2.67
N ALA A 215 -44.08 13.50 2.85
CA ALA A 215 -43.16 12.54 3.44
C ALA A 215 -42.58 11.61 2.36
N LEU A 216 -41.26 11.57 2.25
CA LEU A 216 -40.56 10.79 1.22
C LEU A 216 -40.01 9.48 1.75
N PHE A 217 -40.20 8.40 0.98
CA PHE A 217 -39.53 7.12 1.16
C PHE A 217 -38.96 6.64 -0.18
N ILE A 218 -37.72 6.15 -0.16
CA ILE A 218 -37.03 5.60 -1.33
C ILE A 218 -36.66 4.15 -1.04
N GLY A 219 -36.95 3.23 -1.96
CA GLY A 219 -36.64 1.82 -1.79
C GLY A 219 -36.55 1.04 -3.11
N SER A 220 -35.58 0.13 -3.19
CA SER A 220 -35.54 -0.91 -4.22
C SER A 220 -36.58 -1.99 -3.96
N GLU A 221 -36.80 -2.88 -4.93
CA GLU A 221 -37.65 -4.08 -4.81
C GLU A 221 -36.98 -5.17 -3.94
N TYR A 222 -36.66 -4.80 -2.71
CA TYR A 222 -35.98 -5.65 -1.72
C TYR A 222 -36.93 -5.85 -0.53
N PRO A 223 -37.13 -7.09 0.00
CA PRO A 223 -38.22 -7.36 0.95
C PRO A 223 -38.27 -6.42 2.18
N PRO A 224 -37.15 -6.06 2.84
CA PRO A 224 -37.17 -5.07 3.90
C PRO A 224 -37.70 -3.68 3.50
N ASN A 225 -37.46 -3.23 2.27
CA ASN A 225 -38.03 -1.97 1.76
C ASN A 225 -39.53 -2.10 1.51
N VAL A 226 -39.98 -3.27 1.03
CA VAL A 226 -41.40 -3.55 0.79
C VAL A 226 -42.17 -3.51 2.12
N GLU A 227 -41.63 -4.11 3.17
CA GLU A 227 -42.23 -4.04 4.52
C GLU A 227 -42.33 -2.61 5.04
N GLY A 228 -41.26 -1.82 4.87
CA GLY A 228 -41.27 -0.40 5.24
C GLY A 228 -42.33 0.40 4.46
N GLY A 229 -42.41 0.18 3.13
CA GLY A 229 -43.43 0.78 2.28
C GLY A 229 -44.86 0.37 2.66
N GLN A 230 -45.05 -0.90 3.00
CA GLN A 230 -46.36 -1.42 3.41
C GLN A 230 -46.78 -0.85 4.77
N PHE A 231 -45.85 -0.71 5.72
CA PHE A 231 -46.11 -0.03 6.99
C PHE A 231 -46.53 1.43 6.78
N ILE A 232 -45.90 2.14 5.84
CA ILE A 232 -46.30 3.50 5.48
C ILE A 232 -47.76 3.52 4.98
N ILE A 233 -48.12 2.60 4.08
CA ILE A 233 -49.46 2.51 3.49
C ILE A 233 -50.52 2.12 4.51
N ASP A 234 -50.25 1.09 5.31
CA ASP A 234 -51.24 0.49 6.21
C ASP A 234 -51.38 1.22 7.53
N THR A 235 -50.34 1.93 7.97
CA THR A 235 -50.31 2.59 9.28
C THR A 235 -50.17 4.10 9.16
N LEU A 236 -49.06 4.59 8.60
CA LEU A 236 -48.76 6.03 8.64
C LEU A 236 -49.71 6.86 7.78
N ALA A 237 -50.15 6.32 6.63
CA ALA A 237 -51.11 6.99 5.77
C ALA A 237 -52.47 7.24 6.48
N ASP A 238 -52.90 6.33 7.35
CA ASP A 238 -54.15 6.50 8.12
C ASP A 238 -53.96 7.41 9.33
N GLN A 239 -52.80 7.33 9.99
CA GLN A 239 -52.47 8.16 11.15
C GLN A 239 -52.17 9.61 10.78
N CYS A 240 -51.69 9.85 9.55
CA CYS A 240 -51.30 11.17 9.05
C CYS A 240 -52.07 11.55 7.76
N PRO A 241 -53.41 11.73 7.80
CA PRO A 241 -54.23 11.92 6.61
C PRO A 241 -53.96 13.23 5.85
N ASP A 242 -53.36 14.23 6.50
CA ASP A 242 -52.96 15.51 5.91
C ASP A 242 -51.55 15.51 5.31
N VAL A 243 -50.80 14.41 5.46
CA VAL A 243 -49.47 14.22 4.89
C VAL A 243 -49.57 13.29 3.68
N THR A 244 -48.99 13.71 2.56
CA THR A 244 -48.86 12.86 1.36
C THR A 244 -47.56 12.09 1.39
N PHE A 245 -47.66 10.77 1.35
CA PHE A 245 -46.52 9.86 1.32
C PHE A 245 -46.14 9.55 -0.13
N VAL A 246 -44.89 9.86 -0.49
CA VAL A 246 -44.33 9.63 -1.81
C VAL A 246 -43.34 8.47 -1.72
N LEU A 247 -43.67 7.36 -2.38
CA LEU A 247 -42.89 6.12 -2.38
C LEU A 247 -42.20 5.96 -3.73
N VAL A 248 -40.86 5.98 -3.72
CA VAL A 248 -40.02 6.02 -4.93
C VAL A 248 -39.14 4.78 -5.03
N GLY A 249 -38.94 4.29 -6.25
CA GLY A 249 -38.08 3.17 -6.59
C GLY A 249 -38.83 1.87 -6.86
N GLY A 250 -38.08 0.81 -7.16
CA GLY A 250 -38.62 -0.52 -7.49
C GLY A 250 -39.50 -1.13 -6.39
N VAL A 251 -39.43 -0.63 -5.14
CA VAL A 251 -40.35 -1.03 -4.07
C VAL A 251 -41.82 -0.91 -4.49
N GLY A 252 -42.14 0.08 -5.33
CA GLY A 252 -43.50 0.32 -5.82
C GLY A 252 -44.13 -0.86 -6.57
N ASN A 253 -43.32 -1.75 -7.15
CA ASN A 253 -43.81 -2.92 -7.87
C ASN A 253 -44.54 -3.94 -6.97
N GLN A 254 -44.21 -3.94 -5.67
CA GLN A 254 -44.75 -4.87 -4.68
C GLN A 254 -45.76 -4.21 -3.73
N LEU A 255 -46.01 -2.91 -3.90
CA LEU A 255 -46.88 -2.14 -3.01
C LEU A 255 -48.24 -1.88 -3.65
N ASN A 256 -49.28 -1.86 -2.81
CA ASN A 256 -50.64 -1.56 -3.25
C ASN A 256 -51.25 -0.49 -2.34
N ALA A 257 -51.39 0.72 -2.88
CA ALA A 257 -51.99 1.86 -2.18
C ALA A 257 -53.50 2.02 -2.44
N ARG A 258 -54.19 0.99 -2.94
CA ARG A 258 -55.62 1.08 -3.28
C ARG A 258 -56.45 1.52 -2.07
N GLY A 259 -57.18 2.62 -2.22
CA GLY A 259 -58.02 3.19 -1.17
C GLY A 259 -57.34 4.28 -0.33
N LYS A 260 -56.02 4.47 -0.46
CA LYS A 260 -55.28 5.52 0.25
C LYS A 260 -55.13 6.76 -0.65
N LYS A 261 -55.82 7.86 -0.30
CA LYS A 261 -55.80 9.10 -1.11
C LYS A 261 -54.51 9.92 -0.95
N ASN A 262 -53.80 9.72 0.15
CA ASN A 262 -52.59 10.44 0.53
C ASN A 262 -51.31 9.60 0.32
N VAL A 263 -51.34 8.60 -0.56
CA VAL A 263 -50.16 7.82 -0.95
C VAL A 263 -49.96 7.92 -2.45
N ARG A 264 -48.72 8.20 -2.89
CA ARG A 264 -48.30 8.25 -4.28
C ARG A 264 -47.13 7.29 -4.48
N ILE A 265 -47.33 6.25 -5.30
CA ILE A 265 -46.29 5.31 -5.71
C ILE A 265 -45.74 5.77 -7.06
N CYS A 266 -44.47 6.15 -7.11
CA CYS A 266 -43.82 6.69 -8.31
C CYS A 266 -43.11 5.61 -9.15
N GLY A 267 -42.82 4.44 -8.58
CA GLY A 267 -42.01 3.41 -9.24
C GLY A 267 -40.56 3.85 -9.44
N LEU A 268 -39.85 3.21 -10.37
CA LEU A 268 -38.51 3.62 -10.80
C LEU A 268 -38.58 4.98 -11.52
N VAL A 269 -37.69 5.90 -11.14
CA VAL A 269 -37.63 7.27 -11.68
C VAL A 269 -36.20 7.63 -12.08
N SER A 270 -36.04 8.61 -12.97
CA SER A 270 -34.72 9.15 -13.33
C SER A 270 -34.07 9.86 -12.15
N ASP A 271 -32.74 10.01 -12.16
CA ASP A 271 -32.01 10.75 -11.13
C ASP A 271 -32.47 12.21 -11.01
N GLU A 272 -32.81 12.85 -12.14
CA GLU A 272 -33.40 14.18 -12.14
C GLU A 272 -34.73 14.22 -11.39
N LYS A 273 -35.63 13.27 -11.66
CA LYS A 273 -36.93 13.20 -10.99
C LYS A 273 -36.77 12.87 -9.51
N LYS A 274 -35.84 11.97 -9.15
CA LYS A 274 -35.47 11.68 -7.75
C LYS A 274 -35.02 12.95 -7.03
N ARG A 275 -34.15 13.75 -7.65
CA ARG A 275 -33.72 15.04 -7.10
C ARG A 275 -34.89 16.01 -6.91
N MET A 276 -35.76 16.16 -7.89
CA MET A 276 -36.96 17.01 -7.74
C MET A 276 -37.87 16.56 -6.59
N LEU A 277 -38.01 15.25 -6.36
CA LEU A 277 -38.81 14.71 -5.27
C LEU A 277 -38.16 14.96 -3.90
N LEU A 278 -36.84 14.87 -3.78
CA LEU A 278 -36.09 15.29 -2.59
C LEU A 278 -36.32 16.78 -2.30
N GLU A 279 -36.17 17.63 -3.33
CA GLU A 279 -36.36 19.09 -3.23
C GLU A 279 -37.79 19.48 -2.82
N ALA A 280 -38.80 18.75 -3.29
CA ALA A 280 -40.21 19.01 -3.00
C ALA A 280 -40.64 18.59 -1.59
N SER A 281 -39.90 17.66 -0.96
CA SER A 281 -40.32 16.98 0.27
C SER A 281 -40.10 17.82 1.53
N ASP A 282 -40.87 17.55 2.59
CA ASP A 282 -40.71 18.21 3.90
C ASP A 282 -39.93 17.37 4.88
N ILE A 283 -40.21 16.07 4.89
CA ILE A 283 -39.65 15.11 5.83
C ILE A 283 -39.35 13.80 5.09
N ALA A 284 -38.31 13.10 5.51
CA ALA A 284 -38.01 11.76 5.02
C ALA A 284 -38.30 10.71 6.10
N ILE A 285 -38.74 9.53 5.68
CA ILE A 285 -39.05 8.42 6.57
C ILE A 285 -38.30 7.16 6.13
N ASN A 286 -37.80 6.39 7.10
CA ASN A 286 -37.09 5.12 6.87
C ASN A 286 -37.47 4.04 7.90
N PRO A 287 -38.72 3.52 7.84
CA PRO A 287 -39.22 2.53 8.80
C PRO A 287 -38.75 1.11 8.46
N MET A 288 -37.48 0.80 8.75
CA MET A 288 -36.92 -0.53 8.46
C MET A 288 -37.14 -1.49 9.63
N PHE A 289 -37.63 -2.70 9.38
CA PHE A 289 -37.85 -3.72 10.42
C PHE A 289 -36.73 -4.76 10.49
N ARG A 290 -36.06 -4.99 9.35
CA ARG A 290 -34.95 -5.95 9.20
C ARG A 290 -34.00 -5.52 8.08
N GLY A 291 -32.96 -6.32 7.84
CA GLY A 291 -31.96 -6.14 6.79
C GLY A 291 -30.53 -5.97 7.33
N SER A 292 -29.54 -5.96 6.43
CA SER A 292 -28.11 -5.81 6.72
C SER A 292 -27.51 -4.55 6.06
N GLY A 293 -26.25 -4.22 6.39
CA GLY A 293 -25.52 -3.10 5.79
C GLY A 293 -26.10 -1.72 6.14
N THR A 294 -25.61 -0.67 5.52
CA THR A 294 -26.07 0.71 5.78
C THR A 294 -27.26 1.10 4.88
N ASN A 295 -28.26 1.82 5.42
CA ASN A 295 -29.37 2.35 4.60
C ASN A 295 -28.92 3.62 3.84
N ILE A 296 -28.35 3.44 2.66
CA ILE A 296 -27.76 4.52 1.85
C ILE A 296 -28.72 5.68 1.51
N LYS A 297 -30.03 5.42 1.47
CA LYS A 297 -31.06 6.46 1.24
C LYS A 297 -31.06 7.56 2.31
N MET A 298 -30.60 7.23 3.53
CA MET A 298 -30.46 8.19 4.62
C MET A 298 -29.51 9.31 4.22
N PHE A 299 -28.44 9.01 3.49
CA PHE A 299 -27.48 10.02 3.06
C PHE A 299 -28.10 10.99 2.05
N ASP A 300 -28.93 10.53 1.12
CA ASP A 300 -29.68 11.41 0.21
C ASP A 300 -30.63 12.34 0.98
N PHE A 301 -31.34 11.81 1.98
CA PHE A 301 -32.28 12.59 2.78
C PHE A 301 -31.59 13.70 3.59
N LEU A 302 -30.52 13.33 4.30
CA LEU A 302 -29.74 14.27 5.10
C LEU A 302 -29.00 15.28 4.21
N SER A 303 -28.51 14.83 3.06
CA SER A 303 -27.89 15.69 2.04
C SER A 303 -28.87 16.72 1.49
N ALA A 304 -30.12 16.36 1.26
CA ALA A 304 -31.19 17.27 0.85
C ALA A 304 -31.64 18.23 1.96
N GLY A 305 -31.12 18.09 3.19
CA GLY A 305 -31.54 18.87 4.36
C GLY A 305 -32.94 18.50 4.83
N LEU A 306 -33.40 17.27 4.58
CA LEU A 306 -34.68 16.78 5.07
C LEU A 306 -34.52 16.25 6.50
N PRO A 307 -35.26 16.79 7.48
CA PRO A 307 -35.44 16.10 8.75
C PRO A 307 -35.90 14.67 8.48
N THR A 308 -35.26 13.71 9.15
CA THR A 308 -35.45 12.29 8.85
C THR A 308 -35.89 11.54 10.10
N ILE A 309 -36.92 10.70 9.96
CA ILE A 309 -37.35 9.76 11.00
C ILE A 309 -37.05 8.36 10.52
N THR A 310 -36.29 7.62 11.31
CA THR A 310 -35.84 6.27 10.98
C THR A 310 -36.08 5.33 12.16
N SER A 311 -36.21 4.04 11.87
CA SER A 311 -36.20 3.03 12.93
C SER A 311 -34.77 2.79 13.42
N PRO A 312 -34.57 2.13 14.58
CA PRO A 312 -33.22 1.72 15.03
C PRO A 312 -32.49 0.90 13.97
N ILE A 313 -33.20 -0.02 13.34
CA ILE A 313 -32.68 -0.86 12.25
C ILE A 313 -32.36 -0.02 11.00
N GLY A 314 -33.10 1.05 10.73
CA GLY A 314 -32.84 1.96 9.62
C GLY A 314 -31.62 2.87 9.83
N ALA A 315 -31.29 3.17 11.10
CA ALA A 315 -30.16 4.03 11.50
C ALA A 315 -28.80 3.31 11.55
N ARG A 316 -28.79 1.97 11.46
CA ARG A 316 -27.57 1.15 11.57
C ARG A 316 -26.48 1.58 10.58
N GLY A 317 -25.22 1.50 11.02
CA GLY A 317 -24.05 1.90 10.22
C GLY A 317 -23.86 3.41 10.08
N ILE A 318 -24.72 4.24 10.68
CA ILE A 318 -24.60 5.70 10.68
C ILE A 318 -24.23 6.16 12.09
N ARG A 319 -23.04 6.77 12.23
CA ARG A 319 -22.58 7.37 13.49
C ARG A 319 -23.27 8.70 13.66
N ASP A 320 -24.32 8.73 14.48
CA ASP A 320 -25.13 9.92 14.69
C ASP A 320 -25.09 10.42 16.15
N ASN A 321 -25.24 11.74 16.30
CA ASN A 321 -25.42 12.41 17.59
C ASN A 321 -26.58 13.43 17.52
N GLY A 322 -27.76 12.97 17.08
CA GLY A 322 -28.98 13.77 17.04
C GLY A 322 -29.21 14.54 15.74
N SER A 323 -28.73 14.00 14.61
CA SER A 323 -28.93 14.58 13.27
C SER A 323 -30.20 14.07 12.59
N PHE A 324 -30.79 13.00 13.11
CA PHE A 324 -32.10 12.48 12.74
C PHE A 324 -32.80 11.87 13.96
N ILE A 325 -34.09 11.56 13.84
CA ILE A 325 -34.85 10.95 14.93
C ILE A 325 -34.89 9.44 14.73
N VAL A 326 -34.39 8.71 15.73
CA VAL A 326 -34.59 7.25 15.84
C VAL A 326 -35.85 7.00 16.68
N ALA A 327 -36.85 6.35 16.07
CA ALA A 327 -38.13 6.08 16.72
C ALA A 327 -38.58 4.63 16.51
N GLU A 328 -39.28 4.08 17.50
CA GLU A 328 -40.02 2.83 17.31
C GLU A 328 -41.22 3.05 16.38
N PRO A 329 -41.65 2.06 15.57
CA PRO A 329 -42.74 2.20 14.59
C PRO A 329 -44.01 2.88 15.15
N ALA A 330 -44.40 2.57 16.39
CA ALA A 330 -45.58 3.13 17.03
C ALA A 330 -45.50 4.65 17.30
N ARG A 331 -44.30 5.25 17.25
CA ARG A 331 -44.04 6.67 17.53
C ARG A 331 -43.81 7.49 16.26
N PHE A 332 -43.77 6.86 15.08
CA PHE A 332 -43.42 7.56 13.83
C PHE A 332 -44.35 8.74 13.53
N SER A 333 -45.66 8.57 13.65
CA SER A 333 -46.65 9.64 13.40
C SER A 333 -46.50 10.80 14.37
N ASP A 334 -46.36 10.53 15.67
CA ASP A 334 -46.10 11.54 16.70
C ASP A 334 -44.83 12.35 16.40
N GLU A 335 -43.73 11.68 16.05
CA GLU A 335 -42.47 12.34 15.72
C GLU A 335 -42.57 13.13 14.41
N MET A 336 -43.29 12.64 13.40
CA MET A 336 -43.55 13.36 12.15
C MET A 336 -44.25 14.69 12.44
N TYR A 337 -45.34 14.65 13.20
CA TYR A 337 -46.05 15.86 13.56
C TYR A 337 -45.22 16.78 14.45
N ARG A 338 -44.45 16.25 15.40
CA ARG A 338 -43.55 17.05 16.25
C ARG A 338 -42.55 17.84 15.40
N VAL A 339 -41.91 17.20 14.42
CA VAL A 339 -40.97 17.85 13.50
C VAL A 339 -41.67 18.89 12.62
N LEU A 340 -42.78 18.51 11.98
CA LEU A 340 -43.50 19.40 11.05
C LEU A 340 -44.15 20.60 11.74
N SER A 341 -44.46 20.51 13.04
CA SER A 341 -45.09 21.60 13.81
C SER A 341 -44.10 22.45 14.61
N THR A 342 -42.82 22.05 14.71
CA THR A 342 -41.80 22.74 15.52
C THR A 342 -40.68 23.27 14.62
N PRO A 343 -40.75 24.54 14.16
CA PRO A 343 -39.78 25.10 13.22
C PRO A 343 -38.33 25.04 13.69
N THR A 344 -38.07 25.23 14.99
CA THR A 344 -36.72 25.18 15.56
C THR A 344 -36.12 23.77 15.45
N LEU A 345 -36.89 22.74 15.81
CA LEU A 345 -36.49 21.34 15.68
C LEU A 345 -36.26 20.95 14.22
N TYR A 346 -37.15 21.39 13.31
CA TYR A 346 -36.99 21.17 11.88
C TYR A 346 -35.64 21.70 11.38
N GLN A 347 -35.34 22.96 11.66
CA GLN A 347 -34.10 23.61 11.23
C GLN A 347 -32.86 22.97 11.86
N GLU A 348 -32.95 22.58 13.14
CA GLU A 348 -31.88 21.88 13.84
C GLU A 348 -31.54 20.54 13.18
N LEU A 349 -32.55 19.69 12.91
CA LEU A 349 -32.37 18.39 12.27
C LEU A 349 -31.86 18.53 10.83
N ALA A 350 -32.40 19.47 10.05
CA ALA A 350 -31.94 19.74 8.69
C ALA A 350 -30.46 20.14 8.66
N MET A 351 -30.04 21.05 9.56
CA MET A 351 -28.67 21.53 9.66
C MET A 351 -27.71 20.45 10.14
N LYS A 352 -28.04 19.76 11.25
CA LYS A 352 -27.21 18.68 11.79
C LYS A 352 -27.08 17.53 10.82
N GLY A 353 -28.19 17.12 10.19
CA GLY A 353 -28.21 16.08 9.16
C GLY A 353 -27.27 16.38 8.01
N ARG A 354 -27.35 17.61 7.49
CA ARG A 354 -26.48 18.07 6.41
C ARG A 354 -25.00 18.13 6.82
N SER A 355 -24.70 18.61 8.04
CA SER A 355 -23.33 18.63 8.55
C SER A 355 -22.76 17.22 8.70
N LEU A 356 -23.54 16.30 9.27
CA LEU A 356 -23.13 14.91 9.46
C LEU A 356 -22.65 14.28 8.14
N VAL A 357 -23.44 14.42 7.06
CA VAL A 357 -23.05 13.86 5.76
C VAL A 357 -21.87 14.60 5.14
N ALA A 358 -21.80 15.92 5.28
CA ALA A 358 -20.67 16.68 4.76
C ALA A 358 -19.35 16.34 5.46
N ASP A 359 -19.39 16.03 6.75
CA ASP A 359 -18.20 15.78 7.57
C ASP A 359 -17.72 14.33 7.46
N HIS A 360 -18.63 13.36 7.32
CA HIS A 360 -18.30 11.94 7.45
C HIS A 360 -18.72 11.06 6.27
N TYR A 361 -19.63 11.52 5.40
CA TYR A 361 -20.25 10.69 4.37
C TYR A 361 -20.17 11.28 2.96
N ASP A 362 -19.33 12.29 2.75
CA ASP A 362 -19.03 12.85 1.43
C ASP A 362 -18.05 11.95 0.66
N TRP A 363 -18.46 11.50 -0.53
CA TRP A 363 -17.62 10.67 -1.38
C TRP A 363 -16.26 11.30 -1.70
N ASN A 364 -16.19 12.61 -1.88
CA ASN A 364 -14.93 13.28 -2.21
C ASN A 364 -13.89 13.11 -1.10
N LYS A 365 -14.31 13.25 0.16
CA LYS A 365 -13.45 13.05 1.33
C LYS A 365 -13.09 11.58 1.51
N ILE A 366 -14.09 10.69 1.48
CA ILE A 366 -13.90 9.25 1.68
C ILE A 366 -12.94 8.69 0.61
N SER A 367 -13.17 9.02 -0.65
CA SER A 367 -12.35 8.57 -1.78
C SER A 367 -10.91 9.07 -1.67
N HIS A 368 -10.72 10.36 -1.37
CA HIS A 368 -9.38 10.92 -1.19
C HIS A 368 -8.60 10.25 -0.06
N ASP A 369 -9.26 9.98 1.07
CA ASP A 369 -8.65 9.29 2.21
C ASP A 369 -8.28 7.85 1.90
N LEU A 370 -9.16 7.12 1.20
CA LEU A 370 -8.86 5.79 0.70
C LEU A 370 -7.65 5.82 -0.25
N GLY A 371 -7.59 6.77 -1.18
CA GLY A 371 -6.46 6.93 -2.10
C GLY A 371 -5.12 7.13 -1.38
N ARG A 372 -5.10 7.93 -0.31
CA ARG A 372 -3.90 8.06 0.55
C ARG A 372 -3.50 6.73 1.20
N LYS A 373 -4.48 5.97 1.70
CA LYS A 373 -4.25 4.65 2.32
C LYS A 373 -3.68 3.66 1.32
N ILE A 374 -4.25 3.59 0.10
CA ILE A 374 -3.78 2.71 -0.98
C ILE A 374 -2.32 3.01 -1.31
N ARG A 375 -1.93 4.29 -1.46
CA ARG A 375 -0.54 4.67 -1.72
C ARG A 375 0.42 4.22 -0.62
N LEU A 376 0.04 4.37 0.65
CA LEU A 376 0.86 3.93 1.78
C LEU A 376 1.00 2.41 1.82
N LEU A 377 -0.10 1.70 1.59
CA LEU A 377 -0.12 0.24 1.55
C LEU A 377 0.79 -0.29 0.43
N HIS A 378 0.68 0.28 -0.77
CA HIS A 378 1.51 -0.10 -1.89
C HIS A 378 3.00 0.20 -1.64
N LYS A 379 3.33 1.39 -1.11
CA LYS A 379 4.72 1.75 -0.75
C LYS A 379 5.33 0.85 0.32
N SER A 380 4.53 0.29 1.22
CA SER A 380 5.02 -0.65 2.24
C SER A 380 5.48 -2.01 1.68
N ARG A 381 5.27 -2.27 0.38
CA ARG A 381 5.85 -3.41 -0.34
C ARG A 381 7.24 -3.15 -0.90
N GLU A 382 7.75 -1.91 -0.91
CA GLU A 382 9.18 -1.69 -1.14
C GLU A 382 9.94 -2.29 0.07
N PRO A 383 10.91 -3.20 -0.15
CA PRO A 383 11.63 -3.81 0.94
C PRO A 383 12.32 -2.74 1.79
N TYR A 384 12.37 -2.90 3.11
CA TYR A 384 13.07 -1.91 3.94
C TYR A 384 14.57 -1.87 3.62
N PHE A 385 15.17 -3.03 3.30
CA PHE A 385 16.58 -3.14 2.92
C PHE A 385 16.77 -3.71 1.51
N SER A 386 17.73 -3.17 0.75
CA SER A 386 18.40 -3.88 -0.35
C SER A 386 19.81 -4.27 0.09
N VAL A 387 20.07 -5.57 0.19
CA VAL A 387 21.39 -6.11 0.52
C VAL A 387 22.20 -6.26 -0.77
N ILE A 388 23.23 -5.45 -0.95
CA ILE A 388 24.08 -5.46 -2.16
C ILE A 388 25.31 -6.32 -1.92
N VAL A 389 25.50 -7.32 -2.76
CA VAL A 389 26.59 -8.30 -2.65
C VAL A 389 27.33 -8.41 -3.99
N PRO A 390 28.55 -7.86 -4.11
CA PRO A 390 29.44 -8.21 -5.20
C PRO A 390 30.05 -9.58 -4.95
N THR A 391 30.08 -10.46 -5.96
CA THR A 391 30.71 -11.78 -5.87
C THR A 391 31.57 -12.08 -7.09
N LYS A 392 32.67 -12.80 -6.86
CA LYS A 392 33.56 -13.31 -7.92
C LYS A 392 34.14 -14.69 -7.61
N ARG A 393 34.24 -15.04 -6.32
CA ARG A 393 34.81 -16.31 -5.83
C ARG A 393 33.66 -17.10 -5.18
N GLY A 394 33.66 -18.43 -5.29
CA GLY A 394 32.50 -19.30 -4.99
C GLY A 394 32.03 -19.40 -3.54
N ASN A 395 32.16 -18.37 -2.70
CA ASN A 395 31.83 -18.41 -1.27
C ASN A 395 30.41 -17.96 -0.93
N LEU A 396 29.66 -17.45 -1.93
CA LEU A 396 28.31 -16.88 -1.78
C LEU A 396 27.33 -17.78 -1.01
N ASP A 397 27.43 -19.10 -1.11
CA ASP A 397 26.52 -20.03 -0.43
C ASP A 397 26.48 -19.83 1.10
N VAL A 398 27.61 -19.47 1.70
CA VAL A 398 27.71 -19.19 3.15
C VAL A 398 26.92 -17.93 3.52
N LEU A 399 27.01 -16.89 2.70
CA LEU A 399 26.23 -15.68 2.90
C LEU A 399 24.73 -15.94 2.70
N ILE A 400 24.34 -16.69 1.67
CA ILE A 400 22.93 -17.01 1.41
C ILE A 400 22.31 -17.77 2.60
N GLU A 401 23.03 -18.70 3.21
CA GLU A 401 22.58 -19.37 4.43
C GLU A 401 22.37 -18.39 5.59
N ALA A 402 23.30 -17.44 5.80
CA ALA A 402 23.16 -16.41 6.82
C ALA A 402 21.99 -15.45 6.55
N LEU A 403 21.76 -15.07 5.28
CA LEU A 403 20.64 -14.23 4.88
C LEU A 403 19.29 -14.97 5.01
N ASN A 404 19.24 -16.27 4.72
CA ASN A 404 18.05 -17.08 4.92
C ASN A 404 17.62 -17.10 6.39
N ASN A 405 18.58 -17.04 7.31
CA ASN A 405 18.36 -17.06 8.75
C ASN A 405 18.11 -15.67 9.38
N GLN A 406 17.98 -14.60 8.58
CA GLN A 406 17.64 -13.27 9.11
C GLN A 406 16.24 -13.25 9.73
N ARG A 407 16.14 -12.66 10.92
CA ARG A 407 14.87 -12.47 11.64
C ARG A 407 14.00 -11.39 11.02
N CYS A 408 14.61 -10.33 10.49
CA CYS A 408 13.90 -9.34 9.69
C CYS A 408 13.74 -9.88 8.26
N ARG A 409 12.49 -10.03 7.79
CA ARG A 409 12.16 -10.55 6.45
C ARG A 409 11.90 -9.47 5.39
N ASP A 410 11.92 -8.21 5.82
CA ASP A 410 11.60 -7.03 5.02
C ASP A 410 12.85 -6.54 4.26
N PHE A 411 13.36 -7.39 3.36
CA PHE A 411 14.53 -7.11 2.55
C PHE A 411 14.53 -7.88 1.22
N GLU A 412 15.30 -7.36 0.27
CA GLU A 412 15.75 -8.09 -0.93
C GLU A 412 17.28 -8.18 -0.95
N ALA A 413 17.83 -9.09 -1.75
CA ALA A 413 19.27 -9.14 -2.03
C ALA A 413 19.55 -8.92 -3.52
N ILE A 414 20.61 -8.17 -3.82
CA ILE A 414 21.05 -7.86 -5.18
C ILE A 414 22.47 -8.39 -5.32
N ILE A 415 22.59 -9.46 -6.09
CA ILE A 415 23.84 -10.20 -6.27
C ILE A 415 24.42 -9.83 -7.63
N ILE A 416 25.63 -9.27 -7.62
CA ILE A 416 26.37 -8.91 -8.84
C ILE A 416 27.54 -9.87 -8.98
N ASP A 417 27.40 -10.81 -9.90
CA ASP A 417 28.32 -11.92 -10.07
C ASP A 417 29.23 -11.70 -11.29
N ALA A 418 30.54 -11.56 -11.03
CA ALA A 418 31.56 -11.47 -12.06
C ALA A 418 32.13 -12.85 -12.47
N GLY A 419 31.61 -13.94 -11.91
CA GLY A 419 31.97 -15.32 -12.21
C GLY A 419 31.02 -16.01 -13.20
N GLU A 420 30.93 -17.33 -13.11
CA GLU A 420 29.99 -18.14 -13.89
C GLU A 420 28.54 -17.85 -13.49
N ASN A 421 27.60 -17.92 -14.44
CA ASN A 421 26.20 -17.64 -14.14
C ASN A 421 25.59 -18.72 -13.22
N ARG A 422 25.18 -18.31 -12.01
CA ARG A 422 24.58 -19.14 -10.96
C ARG A 422 23.11 -18.83 -10.66
N GLU A 423 22.45 -18.02 -11.48
CA GLU A 423 21.11 -17.47 -11.24
C GLU A 423 20.09 -18.52 -10.80
N ALA A 424 19.91 -19.59 -11.58
CA ALA A 424 18.91 -20.62 -11.31
C ALA A 424 19.14 -21.30 -9.94
N SER A 425 20.40 -21.58 -9.59
CA SER A 425 20.75 -22.21 -8.31
C SER A 425 20.53 -21.29 -7.12
N LEU A 426 20.68 -19.97 -7.30
CA LEU A 426 20.47 -19.00 -6.25
C LEU A 426 18.98 -18.76 -6.01
N GLN A 427 18.17 -18.69 -7.07
CA GLN A 427 16.72 -18.55 -6.95
C GLN A 427 16.09 -19.73 -6.18
N GLU A 428 16.61 -20.94 -6.31
CA GLU A 428 16.14 -22.12 -5.56
C GLU A 428 16.56 -22.09 -4.08
N LYS A 429 17.77 -21.59 -3.77
CA LYS A 429 18.33 -21.57 -2.41
C LYS A 429 17.82 -20.41 -1.54
N CYS A 430 17.42 -19.29 -2.14
CA CYS A 430 17.01 -18.09 -1.41
C CYS A 430 15.55 -18.20 -0.94
N THR A 431 15.32 -17.90 0.34
CA THR A 431 13.97 -17.79 0.93
C THR A 431 13.45 -16.35 0.94
N PHE A 432 14.15 -15.46 0.25
CA PHE A 432 13.91 -14.01 0.17
C PHE A 432 14.02 -13.56 -1.30
N PRO A 433 13.44 -12.40 -1.68
CA PRO A 433 13.58 -11.86 -3.03
C PRO A 433 15.04 -11.63 -3.40
N VAL A 434 15.46 -12.14 -4.55
CA VAL A 434 16.83 -11.99 -5.07
C VAL A 434 16.81 -11.46 -6.49
N VAL A 435 17.58 -10.40 -6.73
CA VAL A 435 17.91 -9.89 -8.06
C VAL A 435 19.33 -10.34 -8.37
N TYR A 436 19.50 -11.10 -9.44
CA TYR A 436 20.80 -11.61 -9.85
C TYR A 436 21.26 -10.96 -11.16
N ILE A 437 22.49 -10.46 -11.18
CA ILE A 437 23.08 -9.79 -12.34
C ILE A 437 24.45 -10.42 -12.59
N ASN A 438 24.64 -11.01 -13.77
CA ASN A 438 25.95 -11.50 -14.19
C ASN A 438 26.66 -10.43 -15.05
N ASP A 439 27.72 -9.82 -14.51
CA ASP A 439 28.58 -8.90 -15.24
C ASP A 439 30.06 -9.24 -15.01
N THR A 440 30.62 -10.04 -15.91
CA THR A 440 32.02 -10.48 -15.88
C THR A 440 33.03 -9.34 -16.09
N SER A 441 32.58 -8.16 -16.51
CA SER A 441 33.40 -6.98 -16.71
C SER A 441 33.42 -6.03 -15.50
N ALA A 442 32.59 -6.28 -14.48
CA ALA A 442 32.50 -5.44 -13.30
C ALA A 442 33.67 -5.68 -12.33
N GLY A 443 34.36 -4.60 -11.94
CA GLY A 443 35.14 -4.58 -10.70
C GLY A 443 34.23 -4.40 -9.48
N ALA A 444 34.76 -4.53 -8.26
CA ALA A 444 33.95 -4.53 -7.05
C ALA A 444 33.25 -3.19 -6.79
N VAL A 445 33.85 -2.04 -7.17
CA VAL A 445 33.19 -0.72 -7.04
C VAL A 445 32.03 -0.60 -8.03
N ARG A 446 32.29 -0.94 -9.30
CA ARG A 446 31.28 -0.90 -10.35
C ARG A 446 30.12 -1.86 -10.05
N ALA A 447 30.41 -3.05 -9.51
CA ALA A 447 29.40 -4.02 -9.09
C ALA A 447 28.48 -3.44 -8.01
N ARG A 448 29.01 -2.73 -7.01
CA ARG A 448 28.18 -2.06 -6.01
C ARG A 448 27.32 -0.93 -6.60
N ASN A 449 27.85 -0.14 -7.54
CA ASN A 449 27.05 0.87 -8.25
C ASN A 449 25.92 0.26 -9.08
N ILE A 450 26.18 -0.86 -9.77
CA ILE A 450 25.13 -1.63 -10.44
C ILE A 450 24.07 -2.07 -9.41
N GLY A 451 24.49 -2.62 -8.28
CA GLY A 451 23.58 -3.00 -7.20
C GLY A 451 22.71 -1.84 -6.71
N ILE A 452 23.31 -0.65 -6.52
CA ILE A 452 22.58 0.55 -6.09
C ILE A 452 21.53 0.94 -7.12
N ALA A 453 21.86 0.87 -8.42
CA ALA A 453 20.94 1.22 -9.49
C ALA A 453 19.72 0.28 -9.59
N HIS A 454 19.85 -0.96 -9.09
CA HIS A 454 18.78 -1.95 -9.05
C HIS A 454 18.06 -2.04 -7.69
N ALA A 455 18.47 -1.24 -6.70
CA ALA A 455 17.93 -1.29 -5.35
C ALA A 455 16.56 -0.66 -5.21
N THR A 456 15.58 -1.45 -4.79
CA THR A 456 14.22 -0.98 -4.48
C THR A 456 14.02 -0.65 -3.00
N GLY A 457 14.99 -1.01 -2.14
CA GLY A 457 14.88 -0.84 -0.71
C GLY A 457 15.24 0.55 -0.19
N ARG A 458 14.58 0.95 0.91
CA ARG A 458 14.78 2.26 1.54
C ARG A 458 16.21 2.45 2.08
N ILE A 459 16.78 1.38 2.61
CA ILE A 459 18.14 1.34 3.15
C ILE A 459 18.97 0.38 2.29
N ILE A 460 20.16 0.82 1.91
CA ILE A 460 21.15 -0.04 1.27
C ILE A 460 22.05 -0.64 2.34
N ALA A 461 22.15 -1.96 2.37
CA ALA A 461 23.04 -2.71 3.24
C ALA A 461 24.14 -3.36 2.39
N PHE A 462 25.39 -3.10 2.70
CA PHE A 462 26.54 -3.72 2.04
C PHE A 462 27.10 -4.86 2.91
N THR A 463 27.43 -5.97 2.26
CA THR A 463 28.19 -7.09 2.83
C THR A 463 28.95 -7.82 1.71
N ASP A 464 29.98 -8.58 2.05
CA ASP A 464 30.76 -9.36 1.09
C ASP A 464 30.28 -10.83 1.00
N ASP A 465 30.63 -11.52 -0.09
CA ASP A 465 30.16 -12.87 -0.41
C ASP A 465 30.71 -13.98 0.51
N ASP A 466 31.75 -13.69 1.29
CA ASP A 466 32.35 -14.60 2.27
C ASP A 466 31.97 -14.26 3.73
N CYS A 467 31.14 -13.24 3.92
CA CYS A 467 30.68 -12.80 5.24
C CYS A 467 29.51 -13.63 5.78
N ARG A 468 29.36 -13.61 7.11
CA ARG A 468 28.24 -14.22 7.85
C ARG A 468 27.62 -13.19 8.80
N PRO A 469 26.58 -12.45 8.35
CA PRO A 469 25.80 -11.61 9.24
C PRO A 469 25.10 -12.40 10.36
N ASP A 470 25.05 -11.85 11.57
CA ASP A 470 24.29 -12.44 12.68
C ASP A 470 22.77 -12.45 12.34
N ALA A 471 21.98 -13.36 12.91
CA ALA A 471 20.54 -13.51 12.60
C ALA A 471 19.70 -12.24 12.88
N GLU A 472 20.12 -11.42 13.84
CA GLU A 472 19.54 -10.13 14.19
C GLU A 472 20.10 -8.94 13.39
N TRP A 473 21.00 -9.15 12.43
CA TRP A 473 21.74 -8.07 11.74
C TRP A 473 20.84 -6.98 11.17
N LEU A 474 19.87 -7.34 10.31
CA LEU A 474 18.91 -6.39 9.73
C LEU A 474 17.90 -5.86 10.77
N GLU A 475 17.50 -6.68 11.75
CA GLU A 475 16.56 -6.29 12.80
C GLU A 475 17.17 -5.17 13.68
N ASN A 476 18.43 -5.32 14.07
CA ASN A 476 19.15 -4.35 14.88
C ASN A 476 19.42 -3.06 14.09
N ALA A 477 19.74 -3.18 12.80
CA ALA A 477 19.89 -2.02 11.92
C ALA A 477 18.57 -1.23 11.80
N LYS A 478 17.44 -1.93 11.61
CA LYS A 478 16.11 -1.31 11.47
C LYS A 478 15.75 -0.46 12.69
N ARG A 479 15.95 -1.00 13.90
CA ARG A 479 15.70 -0.27 15.17
C ARG A 479 16.49 1.04 15.27
N MET A 480 17.72 1.08 14.77
CA MET A 480 18.54 2.29 14.81
C MET A 480 18.12 3.31 13.74
N LEU A 481 17.74 2.85 12.56
CA LEU A 481 17.38 3.70 11.41
C LEU A 481 15.96 4.28 11.46
N GLU A 482 15.19 3.96 12.49
CA GLU A 482 13.91 4.64 12.81
C GLU A 482 14.12 6.13 13.12
N SER A 483 15.28 6.50 13.68
CA SER A 483 15.64 7.91 13.87
C SER A 483 15.89 8.60 12.53
N ARG A 484 15.38 9.83 12.39
CA ARG A 484 15.57 10.63 11.16
C ARG A 484 16.98 11.21 11.03
N ASP A 485 17.70 11.37 12.14
CA ASP A 485 19.04 11.98 12.17
C ASP A 485 20.14 10.98 11.78
N ILE A 486 19.82 9.68 11.84
CA ILE A 486 20.71 8.58 11.47
C ILE A 486 20.47 8.24 9.99
N ILE A 487 21.50 8.46 9.18
CA ILE A 487 21.48 8.24 7.73
C ILE A 487 22.23 6.97 7.32
N GLY A 488 22.93 6.33 8.25
CA GLY A 488 23.62 5.07 8.03
C GLY A 488 24.07 4.42 9.33
N ILE A 489 24.70 3.25 9.22
CA ILE A 489 25.30 2.54 10.35
C ILE A 489 26.61 1.93 9.89
N GLU A 490 27.68 2.13 10.67
CA GLU A 490 28.88 1.30 10.59
C GLU A 490 28.72 0.13 11.57
N GLY A 491 28.64 -1.10 11.07
CA GLY A 491 28.49 -2.27 11.92
C GLY A 491 29.83 -2.87 12.35
N ASP A 492 29.79 -3.70 13.39
CA ASP A 492 30.93 -4.47 13.88
C ASP A 492 31.34 -5.56 12.87
N ILE A 493 32.63 -5.57 12.51
CA ILE A 493 33.24 -6.61 11.67
C ILE A 493 34.22 -7.38 12.55
N TYR A 494 33.82 -8.59 12.90
CA TYR A 494 34.62 -9.48 13.73
C TYR A 494 35.12 -10.68 12.92
N SER A 495 36.20 -11.31 13.40
CA SER A 495 36.85 -12.42 12.70
C SER A 495 37.34 -13.47 13.69
N ASP A 496 37.97 -14.52 13.17
CA ASP A 496 38.51 -15.63 13.95
C ASP A 496 39.74 -15.19 14.76
N ASN A 497 39.55 -15.09 16.09
CA ASN A 497 40.58 -14.67 17.02
C ASN A 497 41.72 -15.70 17.16
N GLU A 498 41.47 -16.99 16.90
CA GLU A 498 42.52 -18.02 17.00
C GLU A 498 43.61 -17.84 15.94
N LYS A 499 43.26 -17.21 14.81
CA LYS A 499 44.18 -16.92 13.70
C LYS A 499 44.85 -15.55 13.81
N ARG A 500 44.57 -14.76 14.84
CA ARG A 500 45.10 -13.39 14.98
C ARG A 500 46.62 -13.36 15.14
N GLU A 501 47.21 -14.39 15.75
CA GLU A 501 48.66 -14.51 15.94
C GLU A 501 49.37 -15.26 14.79
N ASP A 502 48.61 -15.87 13.87
CA ASP A 502 49.18 -16.60 12.74
C ASP A 502 49.49 -15.66 11.57
N ALA A 503 50.78 -15.40 11.34
CA ALA A 503 51.26 -14.50 10.30
C ALA A 503 50.87 -14.91 8.86
N ARG A 504 50.40 -16.15 8.66
CA ARG A 504 49.85 -16.64 7.38
C ARG A 504 48.48 -16.05 7.09
N TYR A 505 47.75 -15.58 8.09
CA TYR A 505 46.42 -15.02 7.94
C TYR A 505 46.42 -13.51 8.10
N ARG A 506 45.46 -12.86 7.42
CA ARG A 506 45.09 -11.48 7.62
C ARG A 506 43.70 -11.45 8.23
N ILE A 507 43.62 -10.94 9.45
CA ILE A 507 42.34 -10.66 10.11
C ILE A 507 41.65 -9.51 9.39
N VAL A 508 40.35 -9.66 9.12
CA VAL A 508 39.50 -8.60 8.58
C VAL A 508 38.61 -8.10 9.70
N THR A 509 38.84 -6.87 10.15
CA THR A 509 38.10 -6.22 11.23
C THR A 509 38.22 -4.72 11.11
N ASN A 510 37.24 -3.98 11.64
CA ASN A 510 37.28 -2.52 11.78
C ASN A 510 37.68 -2.06 13.20
N GLU A 511 38.14 -2.96 14.08
CA GLU A 511 38.64 -2.62 15.42
C GLU A 511 39.72 -1.53 15.34
N GLY A 512 39.49 -0.41 16.04
CA GLY A 512 40.39 0.76 16.05
C GLY A 512 40.16 1.76 14.91
N PHE A 513 39.20 1.51 14.01
CA PHE A 513 38.90 2.35 12.85
C PHE A 513 37.45 2.84 12.79
N HIS A 514 36.69 2.73 13.90
CA HIS A 514 35.30 3.16 13.97
C HIS A 514 35.16 4.66 13.69
N GLY A 515 34.19 5.04 12.86
CA GLY A 515 33.94 6.39 12.40
C GLY A 515 34.98 6.91 11.39
N LEU A 516 35.92 6.06 10.95
CA LEU A 516 37.00 6.41 10.04
C LEU A 516 37.01 5.55 8.78
N GLY A 517 36.91 4.22 8.90
CA GLY A 517 37.08 3.27 7.80
C GLY A 517 35.80 3.00 6.99
N PHE A 518 34.66 2.75 7.67
CA PHE A 518 33.35 2.48 7.06
C PHE A 518 33.35 1.31 6.06
N MET A 519 33.99 0.20 6.44
CA MET A 519 34.17 -0.96 5.56
C MET A 519 32.84 -1.52 5.05
N THR A 520 32.73 -1.68 3.73
CA THR A 520 31.49 -2.17 3.07
C THR A 520 31.13 -3.62 3.38
N ALA A 521 31.99 -4.36 4.09
CA ALA A 521 31.61 -5.66 4.67
C ALA A 521 30.47 -5.54 5.69
N ASN A 522 30.24 -4.36 6.29
CA ASN A 522 29.12 -4.11 7.19
C ASN A 522 28.77 -2.61 7.26
N LEU A 523 28.23 -2.07 6.17
CA LEU A 523 27.85 -0.66 6.08
C LEU A 523 26.39 -0.52 5.62
N PHE A 524 25.62 0.31 6.32
CA PHE A 524 24.27 0.68 5.95
C PHE A 524 24.20 2.16 5.62
N LEU A 525 23.43 2.52 4.59
CA LEU A 525 23.18 3.90 4.20
C LEU A 525 21.77 4.03 3.64
N ARG A 526 21.10 5.17 3.88
CA ARG A 526 19.83 5.45 3.22
C ARG A 526 20.03 5.59 1.71
N ARG A 527 19.13 4.98 0.92
CA ARG A 527 19.19 5.01 -0.54
C ARG A 527 19.14 6.44 -1.09
N ASP A 528 18.26 7.28 -0.53
CA ASP A 528 18.10 8.69 -0.96
C ASP A 528 19.38 9.52 -0.75
N VAL A 529 20.19 9.19 0.26
CA VAL A 529 21.51 9.82 0.45
C VAL A 529 22.54 9.29 -0.55
N ILE A 530 22.59 7.97 -0.78
CA ILE A 530 23.49 7.36 -1.77
C ILE A 530 23.25 7.95 -3.17
N GLU A 531 21.99 8.09 -3.57
CA GLU A 531 21.59 8.68 -4.85
C GLU A 531 22.06 10.13 -4.97
N ARG A 532 21.88 10.94 -3.93
CA ARG A 532 22.33 12.34 -3.90
C ARG A 532 23.85 12.48 -4.07
N ILE A 533 24.62 11.55 -3.52
CA ILE A 533 26.07 11.55 -3.65
C ILE A 533 26.56 10.78 -4.89
N ALA A 534 25.65 10.29 -5.74
CA ALA A 534 25.93 9.55 -6.97
C ALA A 534 26.74 8.25 -6.75
N GLY A 535 26.44 7.52 -5.68
CA GLY A 535 27.04 6.20 -5.43
C GLY A 535 28.55 6.25 -5.15
N PHE A 536 29.24 5.15 -5.47
CA PHE A 536 30.69 5.03 -5.33
C PHE A 536 31.43 5.71 -6.49
N ASP A 537 32.60 6.27 -6.18
CA ASP A 537 33.50 6.85 -7.16
C ASP A 537 34.37 5.74 -7.80
N GLU A 538 34.06 5.37 -9.04
CA GLU A 538 34.70 4.25 -9.75
C GLU A 538 36.20 4.43 -9.99
N ARG A 539 36.75 5.63 -9.77
CA ARG A 539 38.21 5.84 -9.81
C ARG A 539 38.96 5.03 -8.75
N PHE A 540 38.28 4.60 -7.69
CA PHE A 540 38.83 3.73 -6.65
C PHE A 540 38.85 2.23 -7.02
N ASP A 541 38.40 1.82 -8.22
CA ASP A 541 38.21 0.38 -8.55
C ASP A 541 39.51 -0.38 -8.89
N LYS A 542 40.59 0.33 -9.28
CA LYS A 542 41.85 -0.31 -9.75
C LYS A 542 43.11 0.36 -9.17
N PRO A 543 43.70 -0.19 -8.08
CA PRO A 543 43.19 -1.30 -7.27
C PRO A 543 41.99 -0.88 -6.42
N HIS A 544 41.13 -1.83 -6.04
CA HIS A 544 39.98 -1.60 -5.16
C HIS A 544 40.43 -1.25 -3.73
N PHE A 545 40.37 0.03 -3.36
CA PHE A 545 40.69 0.51 -2.00
C PHE A 545 40.22 1.97 -1.79
N ARG A 546 39.70 2.29 -0.59
CA ARG A 546 39.21 3.62 -0.13
C ARG A 546 37.84 4.07 -0.66
N GLU A 547 37.21 3.27 -1.51
CA GLU A 547 35.90 3.58 -2.08
C GLU A 547 34.81 3.72 -1.01
N ASP A 548 34.89 2.91 0.02
CA ASP A 548 33.97 2.79 1.15
C ASP A 548 34.07 3.98 2.10
N THR A 549 35.31 4.33 2.46
CA THR A 549 35.64 5.52 3.25
C THR A 549 35.18 6.79 2.54
N ASP A 550 35.44 6.92 1.23
CA ASP A 550 35.00 8.08 0.45
C ASP A 550 33.47 8.19 0.40
N LEU A 551 32.77 7.08 0.18
CA LEU A 551 31.31 7.04 0.14
C LEU A 551 30.72 7.53 1.47
N ALA A 552 31.15 6.95 2.58
CA ALA A 552 30.64 7.28 3.90
C ALA A 552 30.99 8.73 4.28
N TRP A 553 32.19 9.22 3.97
CA TRP A 553 32.57 10.60 4.27
C TRP A 553 31.78 11.64 3.48
N ARG A 554 31.38 11.34 2.25
CA ARG A 554 30.43 12.16 1.48
C ARG A 554 29.02 12.08 2.08
N ALA A 555 28.57 10.88 2.46
CA ALA A 555 27.25 10.67 3.06
C ALA A 555 27.07 11.40 4.41
N GLN A 556 28.13 11.50 5.22
CA GLN A 556 28.13 12.22 6.50
C GLN A 556 27.77 13.71 6.40
N HIS A 557 27.77 14.30 5.20
CA HIS A 557 27.29 15.66 5.01
C HIS A 557 25.76 15.79 5.19
N TYR A 558 25.03 14.67 5.17
CA TYR A 558 23.56 14.62 5.24
C TYR A 558 23.03 14.08 6.57
N GLY A 559 23.88 13.61 7.48
CA GLY A 559 23.49 13.09 8.79
C GLY A 559 24.52 12.14 9.40
N GLU A 560 24.15 11.49 10.51
CA GLU A 560 25.07 10.66 11.29
C GLU A 560 25.15 9.20 10.79
N ILE A 561 26.36 8.64 10.88
CA ILE A 561 26.64 7.22 10.63
C ILE A 561 27.32 6.66 11.90
N PRO A 562 26.56 6.37 12.97
CA PRO A 562 27.11 5.83 14.20
C PRO A 562 27.64 4.40 14.01
N PHE A 563 28.64 4.05 14.82
CA PHE A 563 29.08 2.67 14.99
C PHE A 563 28.10 1.89 15.87
N SER A 564 27.88 0.60 15.57
CA SER A 564 27.07 -0.30 16.39
C SER A 564 27.71 -1.67 16.59
N ASP A 565 27.93 -2.01 17.85
CA ASP A 565 28.37 -3.35 18.29
C ASP A 565 27.25 -4.39 18.27
N LYS A 566 26.01 -3.99 17.94
CA LYS A 566 24.84 -4.88 17.82
C LYS A 566 24.52 -5.27 16.37
N VAL A 567 25.04 -4.53 15.40
CA VAL A 567 24.86 -4.82 13.97
C VAL A 567 26.15 -5.50 13.50
N ARG A 568 26.19 -6.84 13.58
CA ARG A 568 27.44 -7.59 13.52
C ARG A 568 27.52 -8.52 12.32
N VAL A 569 28.71 -8.62 11.75
CA VAL A 569 29.05 -9.52 10.65
C VAL A 569 30.38 -10.21 10.96
N TYR A 570 30.39 -11.54 10.86
CA TYR A 570 31.64 -12.30 10.86
C TYR A 570 32.27 -12.24 9.47
N HIS A 571 33.53 -11.86 9.40
CA HIS A 571 34.36 -11.93 8.20
C HIS A 571 35.47 -12.97 8.38
N PRO A 572 35.62 -13.97 7.48
CA PRO A 572 36.69 -14.95 7.59
C PRO A 572 38.06 -14.30 7.39
N PRO A 573 39.10 -14.78 8.08
CA PRO A 573 40.45 -14.28 7.84
C PRO A 573 40.98 -14.78 6.49
N HIS A 574 41.73 -13.93 5.80
CA HIS A 574 42.26 -14.24 4.47
C HIS A 574 43.67 -14.83 4.55
N LEU A 575 43.92 -15.92 3.83
CA LEU A 575 45.25 -16.51 3.74
C LEU A 575 46.14 -15.64 2.85
N ARG A 576 47.31 -15.24 3.36
CA ARG A 576 48.34 -14.54 2.60
C ARG A 576 48.97 -15.51 1.61
N ASN A 577 48.70 -15.32 0.32
CA ASN A 577 49.24 -16.12 -0.77
C ASN A 577 49.60 -15.24 -1.99
N GLU A 578 50.28 -15.81 -2.98
CA GLU A 578 50.72 -15.10 -4.20
C GLU A 578 49.57 -14.76 -5.19
N ASN A 579 48.30 -15.02 -4.82
CA ASN A 579 47.12 -14.85 -5.66
C ASN A 579 46.21 -13.70 -5.19
N GLY A 580 46.79 -12.56 -4.83
CA GLY A 580 46.07 -11.32 -4.48
C GLY A 580 46.17 -10.87 -3.02
N GLU A 581 46.81 -11.64 -2.14
CA GLU A 581 46.97 -11.32 -0.71
C GLU A 581 48.45 -11.24 -0.29
N SER A 582 49.37 -11.19 -1.26
CA SER A 582 50.79 -10.97 -0.97
C SER A 582 51.02 -9.54 -0.48
N LYS A 583 52.08 -9.33 0.31
CA LYS A 583 52.45 -7.99 0.77
C LYS A 583 52.66 -7.02 -0.40
N GLN A 584 53.26 -7.49 -1.49
CA GLN A 584 53.55 -6.68 -2.67
C GLN A 584 52.29 -6.23 -3.42
N GLU A 585 51.27 -7.10 -3.53
CA GLU A 585 49.98 -6.76 -4.14
C GLU A 585 49.20 -5.80 -3.25
N ARG A 586 49.17 -6.04 -1.94
CA ARG A 586 48.52 -5.16 -0.95
C ARG A 586 49.14 -3.76 -0.91
N ASP A 587 50.46 -3.64 -1.06
CA ASP A 587 51.12 -2.33 -1.11
C ASP A 587 50.61 -1.48 -2.30
N GLN A 588 50.14 -2.10 -3.40
CA GLN A 588 49.56 -1.36 -4.53
C GLN A 588 48.34 -0.53 -4.12
N PHE A 589 47.61 -0.91 -3.06
CA PHE A 589 46.39 -0.25 -2.62
C PHE A 589 46.66 1.20 -2.19
N PHE A 590 47.86 1.49 -1.69
CA PHE A 590 48.25 2.86 -1.32
C PHE A 590 48.31 3.84 -2.50
N LYS A 591 48.16 3.37 -3.75
CA LYS A 591 48.01 4.24 -4.93
C LYS A 591 46.72 5.04 -4.92
N ASN A 592 45.71 4.64 -4.14
CA ASN A 592 44.44 5.34 -4.03
C ASN A 592 44.39 6.35 -2.87
N ASP A 593 45.33 6.28 -1.92
CA ASP A 593 45.43 7.21 -0.80
C ASP A 593 45.48 8.70 -1.25
N PRO A 594 46.26 9.10 -2.28
CA PRO A 594 46.25 10.48 -2.76
C PRO A 594 44.89 10.95 -3.28
N LEU A 595 44.09 10.06 -3.87
CA LEU A 595 42.74 10.40 -4.34
C LEU A 595 41.77 10.62 -3.17
N LEU A 596 41.82 9.76 -2.15
CA LEU A 596 41.03 9.99 -0.95
C LEU A 596 41.45 11.28 -0.24
N PHE A 597 42.76 11.52 -0.16
CA PHE A 597 43.34 12.69 0.47
C PHE A 597 42.99 13.99 -0.23
N SER A 598 42.98 14.01 -1.58
CA SER A 598 42.59 15.21 -2.33
C SER A 598 41.12 15.56 -2.16
N LYS A 599 40.26 14.56 -1.95
CA LYS A 599 38.83 14.76 -1.69
C LYS A 599 38.54 15.19 -0.25
N HIS A 600 39.26 14.63 0.74
CA HIS A 600 38.95 14.79 2.16
C HIS A 600 40.20 15.01 3.04
N PRO A 601 40.91 16.14 2.91
CA PRO A 601 42.23 16.32 3.52
C PRO A 601 42.26 16.17 5.05
N GLU A 602 41.33 16.80 5.76
CA GLU A 602 41.28 16.77 7.22
C GLU A 602 40.89 15.39 7.77
N LYS A 603 39.90 14.73 7.13
CA LYS A 603 39.49 13.38 7.53
C LYS A 603 40.59 12.36 7.26
N TYR A 604 41.28 12.50 6.13
CA TYR A 604 42.41 11.65 5.76
C TYR A 604 43.58 11.74 6.76
N LEU A 605 43.91 12.93 7.28
CA LEU A 605 44.94 13.08 8.32
C LEU A 605 44.65 12.23 9.56
N ARG A 606 43.37 12.12 9.97
CA ARG A 606 42.98 11.27 11.10
C ARG A 606 43.13 9.79 10.76
N LEU A 607 42.72 9.40 9.55
CA LEU A 607 42.81 8.02 9.06
C LEU A 607 44.26 7.53 8.95
N ILE A 608 45.14 8.28 8.27
CA ILE A 608 46.55 7.90 8.07
C ILE A 608 47.30 7.76 9.41
N LYS A 609 46.94 8.58 10.41
CA LYS A 609 47.50 8.49 11.76
C LYS A 609 47.04 7.23 12.50
N ALA A 610 45.75 6.90 12.40
CA ALA A 610 45.17 5.71 13.02
C ALA A 610 45.80 4.43 12.44
N GLU A 611 45.93 4.35 11.12
CA GLU A 611 46.48 3.17 10.43
C GLU A 611 48.00 3.04 10.59
N GLY A 612 48.73 4.16 10.63
CA GLY A 612 50.18 4.16 10.80
C GLY A 612 50.97 3.54 9.64
N HIS A 613 50.35 3.31 8.47
CA HIS A 613 51.05 2.73 7.31
C HIS A 613 52.25 3.57 6.87
N TYR A 614 52.16 4.90 6.97
CA TYR A 614 53.23 5.85 6.62
C TYR A 614 54.54 5.67 7.42
N ARG A 615 54.47 5.09 8.62
CA ARG A 615 55.63 4.80 9.48
C ARG A 615 56.05 3.33 9.42
N ASN A 616 55.09 2.42 9.24
CA ASN A 616 55.29 0.98 9.43
C ASN A 616 55.47 0.20 8.11
N ASN A 617 55.18 0.82 6.97
CA ASN A 617 55.28 0.18 5.66
C ASN A 617 56.29 0.92 4.75
N THR A 618 57.40 0.25 4.45
CA THR A 618 58.50 0.79 3.63
C THR A 618 58.09 1.14 2.20
N ASN A 619 57.01 0.55 1.67
CA ASN A 619 56.50 0.84 0.33
C ASN A 619 55.41 1.93 0.29
N PHE A 620 54.88 2.35 1.44
CA PHE A 620 53.75 3.28 1.49
C PHE A 620 54.01 4.55 0.68
N TRP A 621 55.08 5.28 0.97
CA TRP A 621 55.37 6.56 0.30
C TRP A 621 55.70 6.40 -1.19
N ARG A 622 56.30 5.27 -1.58
CA ARG A 622 56.55 4.95 -2.99
C ARG A 622 55.23 4.79 -3.75
N MET A 623 54.31 4.03 -3.19
CA MET A 623 52.99 3.78 -3.78
C MET A 623 52.08 5.01 -3.72
N PHE A 624 52.14 5.78 -2.63
CA PHE A 624 51.48 7.09 -2.51
C PHE A 624 51.94 8.05 -3.62
N ARG A 625 53.25 8.18 -3.85
CA ARG A 625 53.80 9.02 -4.93
C ARG A 625 53.39 8.52 -6.32
N GLU A 626 53.35 7.21 -6.54
CA GLU A 626 52.80 6.64 -7.78
C GLU A 626 51.31 6.99 -7.94
N GLY A 627 50.53 6.98 -6.85
CA GLY A 627 49.13 7.42 -6.83
C GLY A 627 48.94 8.90 -7.16
N CYS A 628 49.84 9.78 -6.69
CA CYS A 628 49.80 11.21 -7.02
C CYS A 628 49.87 11.45 -8.54
N LYS A 629 50.56 10.59 -9.29
CA LYS A 629 50.66 10.68 -10.75
C LYS A 629 49.39 10.23 -11.48
N ARG A 630 48.48 9.54 -10.80
CA ARG A 630 47.23 8.99 -11.37
C ARG A 630 46.06 9.96 -11.27
N ILE A 631 46.18 11.01 -10.44
CA ILE A 631 45.09 11.96 -10.22
C ILE A 631 45.29 13.24 -11.06
N SER A 632 44.19 13.77 -11.58
CA SER A 632 44.16 15.06 -12.26
C SER A 632 43.83 16.15 -11.24
N GLY A 633 44.85 16.83 -10.71
CA GLY A 633 44.69 17.93 -9.75
C GLY A 633 45.71 17.93 -8.62
N PRO A 634 45.78 19.01 -7.81
CA PRO A 634 46.76 19.12 -6.74
C PRO A 634 46.42 18.18 -5.58
N VAL A 635 47.42 17.43 -5.10
CA VAL A 635 47.35 16.71 -3.82
C VAL A 635 47.72 17.70 -2.71
N PRO A 636 46.91 17.81 -1.63
CA PRO A 636 47.15 18.80 -0.57
C PRO A 636 48.27 18.37 0.40
N ILE A 637 49.45 18.01 -0.12
CA ILE A 637 50.61 17.46 0.62
C ILE A 637 51.04 18.38 1.79
N HIS A 638 50.78 19.69 1.70
CA HIS A 638 51.07 20.62 2.79
C HIS A 638 50.40 20.23 4.12
N TYR A 639 49.23 19.60 4.11
CA TYR A 639 48.59 19.08 5.33
C TYR A 639 49.46 17.98 5.99
N LEU A 640 50.10 17.11 5.21
CA LEU A 640 51.00 16.08 5.73
C LEU A 640 52.34 16.66 6.18
N VAL A 641 52.88 17.64 5.43
CA VAL A 641 54.17 18.27 5.70
C VAL A 641 54.14 19.18 6.93
N ASN A 642 52.99 19.78 7.22
CA ASN A 642 52.76 20.61 8.40
C ASN A 642 52.45 19.78 9.66
N ASP A 643 52.15 18.49 9.51
CA ASP A 643 51.91 17.61 10.63
C ASP A 643 53.24 17.06 11.19
N PRO A 644 53.63 17.41 12.43
CA PRO A 644 54.95 17.07 12.96
C PRO A 644 55.16 15.55 13.14
N ASP A 645 54.09 14.78 13.32
CA ASP A 645 54.18 13.33 13.49
C ASP A 645 54.46 12.63 12.16
N ILE A 646 53.88 13.15 11.07
CA ILE A 646 53.97 12.57 9.72
C ILE A 646 55.22 13.08 9.01
N ARG A 647 55.54 14.37 9.12
CA ARG A 647 56.60 15.06 8.37
C ARG A 647 57.93 14.29 8.31
N LYS A 648 58.38 13.73 9.44
CA LYS A 648 59.66 13.03 9.56
C LYS A 648 59.78 11.75 8.72
N PHE A 649 58.66 11.24 8.20
CA PHE A 649 58.61 10.04 7.37
C PHE A 649 58.42 10.35 5.87
N ILE A 650 58.15 11.61 5.51
CA ILE A 650 57.90 12.00 4.13
C ILE A 650 59.23 12.05 3.36
N PRO A 651 59.37 11.35 2.22
CA PRO A 651 60.58 11.42 1.39
C PRO A 651 60.81 12.84 0.85
N SER A 652 62.07 13.28 0.82
CA SER A 652 62.46 14.61 0.33
C SER A 652 62.01 14.89 -1.10
N GLU A 653 61.94 13.85 -1.94
CA GLU A 653 61.48 13.95 -3.32
C GLU A 653 60.02 14.44 -3.38
N LEU A 654 59.16 13.93 -2.49
CA LEU A 654 57.74 14.29 -2.44
C LEU A 654 57.53 15.73 -1.96
N ILE A 655 58.41 16.23 -1.07
CA ILE A 655 58.42 17.62 -0.60
C ILE A 655 58.86 18.56 -1.75
N SER A 656 59.95 18.20 -2.44
CA SER A 656 60.52 19.03 -3.52
C SER A 656 59.64 19.13 -4.77
N GLU A 657 58.85 18.09 -5.07
CA GLU A 657 57.87 18.11 -6.18
C GLU A 657 56.72 19.09 -5.91
N GLN A 658 56.38 19.33 -4.64
CA GLN A 658 55.33 20.28 -4.25
C GLN A 658 55.83 21.74 -4.31
N GLU A 659 57.06 22.01 -3.87
CA GLU A 659 57.66 23.36 -3.94
C GLU A 659 57.74 23.86 -5.38
N LYS A 660 58.10 22.97 -6.33
CA LYS A 660 58.11 23.29 -7.77
C LYS A 660 56.72 23.53 -8.37
N SER A 661 55.68 22.91 -7.82
CA SER A 661 54.29 23.07 -8.30
C SER A 661 53.58 24.27 -7.70
N ALA A 662 54.12 24.89 -6.64
CA ALA A 662 53.60 26.11 -6.03
C ALA A 662 54.27 27.40 -6.60
N GLU A 663 55.41 27.25 -7.28
CA GLU A 663 56.10 28.33 -8.01
C GLU A 663 55.60 28.52 -9.46
N LEU A 664 54.84 27.55 -9.99
CA LEU A 664 54.16 27.57 -11.30
C LEU A 664 52.69 27.92 -11.13
#